data_AF-A0AAI9GFN6-F1
#
_entry.id   AF-A0AAI9GFN6-F1
#
_cell.length_a   1.000
_cell.length_b   1.000
_cell.length_c   1.000
_cell.angle_alpha   90.00
_cell.angle_beta   90.00
_cell.angle_gamma   90.00
#
_symmetry.space_group_name_H-M   'P 1'
#
loop_
_entity.id
_entity.type
_entity.pdbx_description
1 polymer ?
#
loop_
_entity_poly.entity_id
_entity_poly.type
_entity_poly.pdbx_seq_one_letter_code
_entity_poly.pdbx_strand_id
1 'polypeptide(L)'
;MWYREGTITFTQGSDTLTGTGTFWNVTANGVLPGMIVIGPDNKLHEIKRVLNDTSLLLVEPYSGETQTEVPCRIITTYEGDLTQFSARFTALMTRMSADSKTMRSWLTAVDEVTLEREDGTEVTVKSLTQIVNEHNANQQWYKDNTDAIDAAGEKAKAAAASAAAAAESANTATTKATEASQSATAAAASESAAGVSASAAKTSETNAESLKVDAAASAATASAKATEAGESATSAAASKDAAKASEAQAATSASEASASASAASDSAAAAKTSETNASASEQAAAGSAADALASKNAAKESETHAASSAGESVASAAAAKVSETNADASQKAAAESESAAGLSAEAAANSASASGEYADAALASKEAAALSAGEAKKSETSAAASATTAADSLAGIEVKANEAAESAVLASKKATEASTSAGEAKISQTKAKESEDKAYEYAQNAQSSVASVKWKGTSAEMDLTTDSPKWVKISRARMPQSTSTVYIEIIGGAGYEVNSPYQAAMADIVLRTASGDPRGLNVVTYRTMDSAVQNVATVNTDEDNYDIYLNAGAGAQKLIVNLQFSGAAVETLEVFEVLDTLPENAVVGVVYHRVLSDADGSITGSLMGNASSATVLQTARSIGGVLFDGSKDIVLPGVNAQGNQSTSGNAATASKLQIARSIGGVSFDGSADINLPGVNTSGNQNTSGNAATATKLQAARKIGGVSFDGSADINLPGVNTAGNQSTTGNAGTATKLQTARKIGGVSFDGSTDINLPGVNTAGNQSTTGNAATATKLQTPRTINNVSFDGSANISIPTLVSCGRVAALEANSQGAMSGIQMYEAYSNNYPTTYGNVIHLKGAASSGEGELLIGWSGTSGTHAPVYVRSRRDASDANWSAWAQLYTTLNKPSAADVGALPLSGGTLSGGLTAAGDIISRSANAYRAAYGNYGFFIRNDGGNTYFLLTASGDPLGSWNALRPITIANASGAVSMGNGLSVGGGVDVTSGNIRIPTSSTSWIDMRTNAALSNSSAVATSSASAIVRQEHADRYFMVGGLGNSQFGFYMINKSRTANGTDAQAFLQSDGVWYCGGNGSFNDVYIRSDRRSKRQIRKIERALDKVEQIEGVLYEIQVYDRYEQSGGLIAQDVQKVQPELVTVDHNDQSGQARLRLNYNGVIGMLVEAVKELREEVRELRGEMSVLKGGN
;
A
#
# COMPACT_ATOMS: atom_id res chain seq x y z
N MET A 1 -103.64 -62.56 -9.65
CA MET A 1 -103.36 -61.51 -8.65
C MET A 1 -104.64 -60.71 -8.40
N TRP A 2 -104.89 -60.29 -7.15
CA TRP A 2 -106.13 -59.63 -6.74
C TRP A 2 -105.83 -58.21 -6.25
N TYR A 3 -106.64 -57.22 -6.63
CA TYR A 3 -106.70 -55.92 -5.97
C TYR A 3 -107.68 -56.00 -4.80
N ARG A 4 -107.22 -55.63 -3.60
CA ARG A 4 -107.94 -55.84 -2.34
C ARG A 4 -108.01 -54.62 -1.40
N GLU A 5 -107.46 -53.49 -1.83
CA GLU A 5 -107.45 -52.29 -1.00
C GLU A 5 -108.82 -51.59 -1.03
N GLY A 6 -109.25 -51.09 0.12
CA GLY A 6 -110.50 -50.37 0.31
C GLY A 6 -111.75 -51.23 0.44
N THR A 7 -112.90 -50.57 0.58
CA THR A 7 -114.23 -51.19 0.56
C THR A 7 -115.06 -50.65 -0.60
N ILE A 8 -116.08 -51.40 -1.02
CA ILE A 8 -116.96 -51.10 -2.15
C ILE A 8 -118.41 -51.09 -1.67
N THR A 9 -119.18 -50.13 -2.16
CA THR A 9 -120.64 -50.10 -2.03
C THR A 9 -121.28 -50.62 -3.30
N PHE A 10 -122.10 -51.66 -3.18
CA PHE A 10 -122.96 -52.18 -4.22
C PHE A 10 -124.39 -51.70 -3.97
N THR A 11 -125.01 -51.02 -4.93
CA THR A 11 -126.37 -50.49 -4.80
C THR A 11 -127.30 -51.21 -5.78
N GLN A 12 -128.42 -51.73 -5.28
CA GLN A 12 -129.40 -52.47 -6.08
C GLN A 12 -129.91 -51.62 -7.25
N GLY A 13 -129.85 -52.16 -8.46
CA GLY A 13 -130.28 -51.50 -9.70
C GLY A 13 -129.28 -50.47 -10.24
N SER A 14 -128.14 -50.27 -9.59
CA SER A 14 -127.07 -49.37 -10.04
C SER A 14 -125.99 -50.15 -10.79
N ASP A 15 -125.54 -49.62 -11.93
CA ASP A 15 -124.31 -50.09 -12.59
C ASP A 15 -123.06 -49.42 -12.01
N THR A 16 -123.20 -48.39 -11.17
CA THR A 16 -122.06 -47.71 -10.55
C THR A 16 -121.74 -48.33 -9.20
N LEU A 17 -120.47 -48.68 -9.00
CA LEU A 17 -119.89 -49.04 -7.71
C LEU A 17 -119.04 -47.89 -7.17
N THR A 18 -119.17 -47.65 -5.88
CA THR A 18 -118.44 -46.58 -5.18
C THR A 18 -117.51 -47.19 -4.15
N GLY A 19 -116.22 -46.92 -4.28
CA GLY A 19 -115.16 -47.37 -3.38
C GLY A 19 -114.78 -46.33 -2.33
N THR A 20 -114.40 -46.79 -1.14
CA THR A 20 -113.82 -45.97 -0.07
C THR A 20 -112.43 -46.51 0.25
N GLY A 21 -111.40 -45.65 0.17
CA GLY A 21 -110.00 -46.07 0.34
C GLY A 21 -109.44 -46.90 -0.82
N THR A 22 -110.03 -46.78 -2.01
CA THR A 22 -109.62 -47.45 -3.25
C THR A 22 -108.84 -46.49 -4.16
N PHE A 23 -107.93 -47.01 -4.98
CA PHE A 23 -107.10 -46.26 -5.94
C PHE A 23 -107.15 -46.92 -7.33
N TRP A 24 -108.34 -47.00 -7.91
CA TRP A 24 -108.59 -47.72 -9.15
C TRP A 24 -108.05 -47.04 -10.42
N ASN A 25 -107.83 -45.72 -10.42
CA ASN A 25 -107.35 -44.99 -11.58
C ASN A 25 -105.81 -44.94 -11.68
N VAL A 26 -105.11 -45.44 -10.65
CA VAL A 26 -103.66 -45.59 -10.67
C VAL A 26 -103.27 -46.76 -11.56
N THR A 27 -102.61 -46.47 -12.68
CA THR A 27 -102.27 -47.44 -13.74
C THR A 27 -101.39 -48.60 -13.26
N ALA A 28 -100.61 -48.41 -12.18
CA ALA A 28 -99.79 -49.46 -11.57
C ALA A 28 -100.62 -50.55 -10.84
N ASN A 29 -101.85 -50.24 -10.40
CA ASN A 29 -102.70 -51.13 -9.60
C ASN A 29 -103.50 -52.15 -10.43
N GLY A 30 -103.56 -51.98 -11.76
CA GLY A 30 -104.04 -52.99 -12.70
C GLY A 30 -105.57 -53.20 -12.76
N VAL A 31 -106.38 -52.29 -12.22
CA VAL A 31 -107.85 -52.33 -12.36
C VAL A 31 -108.23 -51.65 -13.68
N LEU A 32 -108.85 -52.41 -14.60
CA LEU A 32 -109.16 -51.97 -15.97
C LEU A 32 -110.57 -52.46 -16.40
N PRO A 33 -111.17 -51.84 -17.43
CA PRO A 33 -112.35 -52.39 -18.11
C PRO A 33 -112.14 -53.87 -18.52
N GLY A 34 -113.19 -54.68 -18.39
CA GLY A 34 -113.19 -56.13 -18.67
C GLY A 34 -112.74 -57.01 -17.49
N MET A 35 -112.28 -56.42 -16.39
CA MET A 35 -111.89 -57.15 -15.19
C MET A 35 -113.10 -57.47 -14.31
N ILE A 36 -112.98 -58.51 -13.48
CA ILE A 36 -114.10 -59.02 -12.68
C ILE A 36 -113.99 -58.53 -11.24
N VAL A 37 -115.07 -57.94 -10.74
CA VAL A 37 -115.29 -57.67 -9.31
C VAL A 37 -116.29 -58.67 -8.75
N ILE A 38 -116.02 -59.18 -7.55
CA ILE A 38 -116.92 -60.12 -6.88
C ILE A 38 -117.88 -59.35 -5.97
N GLY A 39 -119.17 -59.49 -6.23
CA GLY A 39 -120.24 -58.91 -5.42
C GLY A 39 -120.53 -59.73 -4.16
N PRO A 40 -121.17 -59.12 -3.13
CA PRO A 40 -121.54 -59.82 -1.90
C PRO A 40 -122.64 -60.88 -2.10
N ASP A 41 -123.30 -60.88 -3.26
CA ASP A 41 -124.18 -61.94 -3.75
C ASP A 41 -123.43 -63.20 -4.25
N ASN A 42 -122.10 -63.24 -4.07
CA ASN A 42 -121.19 -64.28 -4.59
C ASN A 42 -121.22 -64.44 -6.11
N LYS A 43 -121.73 -63.44 -6.85
CA LYS A 43 -121.67 -63.41 -8.31
C LYS A 43 -120.50 -62.57 -8.80
N LEU A 44 -120.08 -62.85 -10.02
CA LEU A 44 -119.01 -62.16 -10.73
C LEU A 44 -119.63 -61.05 -11.57
N HIS A 45 -119.16 -59.82 -11.40
CA HIS A 45 -119.62 -58.65 -12.15
C HIS A 45 -118.45 -58.09 -12.96
N GLU A 46 -118.67 -57.84 -14.25
CA GLU A 46 -117.64 -57.31 -15.15
C GLU A 46 -117.59 -55.77 -15.06
N ILE A 47 -116.38 -55.22 -14.93
CA ILE A 47 -116.12 -53.79 -14.90
C ILE A 47 -116.19 -53.25 -16.33
N LYS A 48 -117.17 -52.40 -16.62
CA LYS A 48 -117.31 -51.69 -17.89
C LYS A 48 -116.30 -50.56 -18.04
N ARG A 49 -116.08 -49.80 -16.97
CA ARG A 49 -115.18 -48.63 -16.98
C ARG A 49 -114.77 -48.21 -15.58
N VAL A 50 -113.50 -47.88 -15.37
CA VAL A 50 -113.06 -47.13 -14.17
C VAL A 50 -113.24 -45.64 -14.44
N LEU A 51 -113.92 -44.92 -13.56
CA LEU A 51 -114.19 -43.48 -13.71
C LEU A 51 -113.14 -42.63 -13.00
N ASN A 52 -112.75 -43.05 -11.81
CA ASN A 52 -111.71 -42.44 -10.98
C ASN A 52 -111.29 -43.44 -9.89
N ASP A 53 -110.48 -43.02 -8.93
CA ASP A 53 -109.93 -43.88 -7.89
C ASP A 53 -110.98 -44.59 -7.02
N THR A 54 -112.17 -43.99 -6.89
CA THR A 54 -113.24 -44.42 -5.99
C THR A 54 -114.55 -44.71 -6.70
N SER A 55 -114.59 -44.77 -8.03
CA SER A 55 -115.81 -45.04 -8.77
C SER A 55 -115.53 -45.83 -10.04
N LEU A 56 -116.31 -46.89 -10.25
CA LEU A 56 -116.28 -47.68 -11.47
C LEU A 56 -117.70 -48.12 -11.86
N LEU A 57 -117.88 -48.40 -13.14
CA LEU A 57 -119.12 -48.88 -13.74
C LEU A 57 -119.01 -50.36 -14.05
N LEU A 58 -120.09 -51.09 -13.79
CA LEU A 58 -120.33 -52.46 -14.21
C LEU A 58 -120.99 -52.49 -15.58
N VAL A 59 -120.85 -53.62 -16.27
CA VAL A 59 -121.50 -53.83 -17.57
C VAL A 59 -123.01 -53.96 -17.42
N GLU A 60 -123.46 -54.66 -16.38
CA GLU A 60 -124.86 -54.82 -16.02
C GLU A 60 -125.13 -54.21 -14.63
N PRO A 61 -126.30 -53.59 -14.41
CA PRO A 61 -126.67 -53.08 -13.10
C PRO A 61 -126.72 -54.19 -12.04
N TYR A 62 -126.20 -53.91 -10.85
CA TYR A 62 -126.13 -54.89 -9.77
C TYR A 62 -127.54 -55.27 -9.29
N SER A 63 -127.93 -56.53 -9.46
CA SER A 63 -129.29 -57.01 -9.17
C SER A 63 -129.53 -57.46 -7.72
N GLY A 64 -128.47 -57.60 -6.91
CA GLY A 64 -128.56 -58.03 -5.50
C GLY A 64 -128.99 -56.90 -4.56
N GLU A 65 -129.27 -57.21 -3.29
CA GLU A 65 -129.59 -56.19 -2.28
C GLU A 65 -128.42 -55.22 -2.05
N THR A 66 -128.74 -53.95 -1.82
CA THR A 66 -127.74 -52.90 -1.54
C THR A 66 -126.92 -53.24 -0.31
N GLN A 67 -125.59 -53.25 -0.44
CA GLN A 67 -124.64 -53.46 0.66
C GLN A 67 -123.50 -52.46 0.57
N THR A 68 -123.20 -51.82 1.71
CA THR A 68 -122.10 -50.87 1.89
C THR A 68 -120.92 -51.54 2.60
N GLU A 69 -119.72 -50.97 2.45
CA GLU A 69 -118.48 -51.45 3.10
C GLU A 69 -118.05 -52.89 2.75
N VAL A 70 -118.42 -53.40 1.58
CA VAL A 70 -118.01 -54.74 1.13
C VAL A 70 -116.50 -54.73 0.84
N PRO A 71 -115.68 -55.66 1.35
CA PRO A 71 -114.25 -55.67 1.07
C PRO A 71 -113.96 -55.73 -0.43
N CYS A 72 -113.09 -54.84 -0.92
CA CYS A 72 -112.74 -54.78 -2.33
C CYS A 72 -112.06 -56.09 -2.77
N ARG A 73 -112.58 -56.72 -3.82
CA ARG A 73 -112.03 -57.97 -4.39
C ARG A 73 -112.18 -57.95 -5.91
N ILE A 74 -111.16 -57.42 -6.58
CA ILE A 74 -111.11 -57.35 -8.05
C ILE A 74 -109.98 -58.27 -8.54
N ILE A 75 -110.27 -59.10 -9.53
CA ILE A 75 -109.28 -59.96 -10.17
C ILE A 75 -108.57 -59.15 -11.26
N THR A 76 -107.26 -58.90 -11.10
CA THR A 76 -106.50 -57.98 -11.97
C THR A 76 -105.52 -58.66 -12.93
N THR A 77 -105.52 -60.00 -13.01
CA THR A 77 -104.63 -60.77 -13.94
C THR A 77 -105.23 -62.11 -14.36
N TYR A 78 -105.18 -62.37 -15.66
CA TYR A 78 -105.03 -63.71 -16.26
C TYR A 78 -103.59 -63.79 -16.81
N GLU A 79 -102.80 -64.79 -16.40
CA GLU A 79 -101.45 -64.99 -16.94
C GLU A 79 -101.53 -65.45 -18.41
N GLY A 80 -101.03 -64.63 -19.34
CA GLY A 80 -100.74 -65.06 -20.72
C GLY A 80 -101.30 -64.22 -21.89
N ASP A 81 -102.02 -63.11 -21.68
CA ASP A 81 -102.67 -62.39 -22.80
C ASP A 81 -101.80 -61.25 -23.42
N LEU A 82 -101.53 -61.37 -24.73
CA LEU A 82 -100.78 -60.46 -25.60
C LEU A 82 -101.36 -59.03 -25.65
N THR A 83 -102.64 -58.89 -25.31
CA THR A 83 -103.37 -57.60 -25.37
C THR A 83 -102.90 -56.61 -24.30
N GLN A 84 -102.50 -57.09 -23.12
CA GLN A 84 -101.95 -56.23 -22.05
C GLN A 84 -100.53 -55.72 -22.35
N PHE A 85 -99.72 -56.47 -23.09
CA PHE A 85 -98.44 -55.97 -23.60
C PHE A 85 -98.67 -54.81 -24.58
N SER A 86 -99.66 -54.94 -25.48
CA SER A 86 -99.98 -53.87 -26.44
C SER A 86 -100.48 -52.57 -25.78
N ALA A 87 -101.26 -52.68 -24.70
CA ALA A 87 -101.76 -51.51 -23.96
C ALA A 87 -100.65 -50.80 -23.18
N ARG A 88 -99.77 -51.56 -22.49
CA ARG A 88 -98.59 -50.99 -21.81
C ARG A 88 -97.57 -50.42 -22.81
N PHE A 89 -97.43 -51.03 -23.99
CA PHE A 89 -96.57 -50.52 -25.07
C PHE A 89 -97.14 -49.25 -25.72
N THR A 90 -98.46 -49.14 -25.88
CA THR A 90 -99.12 -47.96 -26.44
C THR A 90 -99.06 -46.76 -25.48
N ALA A 91 -99.20 -46.99 -24.18
CA ALA A 91 -99.00 -45.96 -23.16
C ALA A 91 -97.55 -45.44 -23.16
N LEU A 92 -96.57 -46.34 -23.33
CA LEU A 92 -95.16 -45.97 -23.46
C LEU A 92 -94.87 -45.19 -24.75
N MET A 93 -95.44 -45.59 -25.89
CA MET A 93 -95.27 -44.87 -27.17
C MET A 93 -95.92 -43.48 -27.18
N THR A 94 -97.06 -43.31 -26.50
CA THR A 94 -97.72 -42.00 -26.36
C THR A 94 -96.86 -41.05 -25.52
N ARG A 95 -96.25 -41.57 -24.44
CA ARG A 95 -95.32 -40.83 -23.59
C ARG A 95 -94.06 -40.40 -24.34
N MET A 96 -93.44 -41.31 -25.11
CA MET A 96 -92.28 -40.99 -25.94
C MET A 96 -92.59 -39.97 -27.04
N SER A 97 -93.82 -39.97 -27.58
CA SER A 97 -94.26 -38.97 -28.57
C SER A 97 -94.46 -37.58 -27.94
N ALA A 98 -94.96 -37.49 -26.71
CA ALA A 98 -95.12 -36.23 -25.97
C ALA A 98 -93.75 -35.62 -25.63
N ASP A 99 -92.84 -36.41 -25.06
CA ASP A 99 -91.49 -35.95 -24.71
C ASP A 99 -90.70 -35.51 -25.95
N SER A 100 -90.87 -36.19 -27.08
CA SER A 100 -90.27 -35.81 -28.37
C SER A 100 -90.83 -34.50 -28.94
N LYS A 101 -92.11 -34.18 -28.68
CA LYS A 101 -92.73 -32.91 -29.06
C LYS A 101 -92.23 -31.76 -28.18
N THR A 102 -92.12 -32.00 -26.88
CA THR A 102 -91.58 -31.08 -25.88
C THR A 102 -90.13 -30.72 -26.19
N MET A 103 -89.28 -31.72 -26.49
CA MET A 103 -87.89 -31.50 -26.88
C MET A 103 -87.75 -30.74 -28.21
N ARG A 104 -88.59 -31.05 -29.21
CA ARG A 104 -88.60 -30.27 -30.47
C ARG A 104 -89.02 -28.83 -30.25
N SER A 105 -90.04 -28.58 -29.44
CA SER A 105 -90.50 -27.22 -29.12
C SER A 105 -89.39 -26.37 -28.51
N TRP A 106 -88.65 -26.94 -27.54
CA TRP A 106 -87.52 -26.24 -26.90
C TRP A 106 -86.34 -25.98 -27.85
N LEU A 107 -86.07 -26.90 -28.78
CA LEU A 107 -84.97 -26.80 -29.74
C LEU A 107 -85.25 -25.86 -30.92
N THR A 108 -86.52 -25.66 -31.31
CA THR A 108 -86.89 -24.89 -32.52
C THR A 108 -87.62 -23.58 -32.25
N ALA A 109 -88.04 -23.31 -31.01
CA ALA A 109 -88.70 -22.06 -30.69
C ALA A 109 -87.75 -20.85 -30.76
N VAL A 110 -88.32 -19.70 -31.11
CA VAL A 110 -87.60 -18.43 -31.19
C VAL A 110 -87.71 -17.65 -29.86
N ASP A 111 -88.85 -17.79 -29.17
CA ASP A 111 -89.13 -17.19 -27.86
C ASP A 111 -89.23 -18.25 -26.75
N GLU A 112 -89.48 -17.84 -25.50
CA GLU A 112 -89.61 -18.75 -24.36
C GLU A 112 -90.69 -19.83 -24.59
N VAL A 113 -90.43 -21.04 -24.08
CA VAL A 113 -91.23 -22.24 -24.29
C VAL A 113 -91.82 -22.72 -22.97
N THR A 114 -93.13 -22.95 -22.94
CA THR A 114 -93.85 -23.53 -21.79
C THR A 114 -93.93 -25.06 -21.91
N LEU A 115 -93.50 -25.78 -20.87
CA LEU A 115 -93.43 -27.24 -20.79
C LEU A 115 -94.37 -27.75 -19.69
N GLU A 116 -95.20 -28.74 -19.97
CA GLU A 116 -96.12 -29.35 -19.00
C GLU A 116 -95.45 -30.56 -18.30
N ARG A 117 -95.51 -30.62 -16.97
CA ARG A 117 -94.96 -31.70 -16.14
C ARG A 117 -95.94 -32.88 -15.99
N GLU A 118 -95.46 -34.02 -15.50
CA GLU A 118 -96.25 -35.25 -15.29
C GLU A 118 -97.51 -35.08 -14.42
N ASP A 119 -97.56 -34.04 -13.59
CA ASP A 119 -98.67 -33.71 -12.70
C ASP A 119 -99.65 -32.66 -13.29
N GLY A 120 -99.44 -32.24 -14.55
CA GLY A 120 -100.25 -31.23 -15.23
C GLY A 120 -99.85 -29.78 -14.96
N THR A 121 -98.70 -29.53 -14.31
CA THR A 121 -98.20 -28.17 -14.06
C THR A 121 -97.30 -27.65 -15.17
N GLU A 122 -97.51 -26.40 -15.61
CA GLU A 122 -96.74 -25.76 -16.69
C GLU A 122 -95.50 -24.98 -16.18
N VAL A 123 -94.37 -25.06 -16.89
CA VAL A 123 -93.09 -24.37 -16.61
C VAL A 123 -92.53 -23.70 -17.86
N THR A 124 -92.29 -22.40 -17.80
CA THR A 124 -91.68 -21.63 -18.91
C THR A 124 -90.14 -21.64 -18.83
N VAL A 125 -89.48 -21.95 -19.94
CA VAL A 125 -88.02 -21.98 -20.09
C VAL A 125 -87.58 -21.24 -21.37
N LYS A 126 -86.40 -20.61 -21.35
CA LYS A 126 -85.84 -19.95 -22.55
C LYS A 126 -85.58 -20.96 -23.67
N SER A 127 -85.81 -20.57 -24.93
CA SER A 127 -85.49 -21.39 -26.10
C SER A 127 -83.99 -21.49 -26.33
N LEU A 128 -83.55 -22.54 -27.01
CA LEU A 128 -82.16 -22.70 -27.40
C LEU A 128 -81.67 -21.52 -28.28
N THR A 129 -82.55 -20.98 -29.12
CA THR A 129 -82.26 -19.83 -29.99
C THR A 129 -81.92 -18.56 -29.19
N GLN A 130 -82.68 -18.24 -28.14
CA GLN A 130 -82.36 -17.10 -27.28
C GLN A 130 -81.05 -17.30 -26.53
N ILE A 131 -80.80 -18.50 -26.02
CA ILE A 131 -79.54 -18.82 -25.33
C ILE A 131 -78.35 -18.67 -26.27
N VAL A 132 -78.46 -19.13 -27.52
CA VAL A 132 -77.41 -19.00 -28.55
C VAL A 132 -77.23 -17.54 -28.96
N ASN A 133 -78.30 -16.75 -29.08
CA ASN A 133 -78.21 -15.33 -29.41
C ASN A 133 -77.58 -14.50 -28.29
N GLU A 134 -77.94 -14.76 -27.03
CA GLU A 134 -77.28 -14.16 -25.86
C GLU A 134 -75.80 -14.57 -25.80
N HIS A 135 -75.47 -15.83 -26.10
CA HIS A 135 -74.08 -16.30 -26.19
C HIS A 135 -73.29 -15.58 -27.28
N ASN A 136 -73.87 -15.42 -28.48
CA ASN A 136 -73.24 -14.73 -29.60
C ASN A 136 -73.11 -13.21 -29.35
N ALA A 137 -74.09 -12.59 -28.70
CA ALA A 137 -74.02 -11.18 -28.29
C ALA A 137 -72.92 -10.97 -27.24
N ASN A 138 -72.77 -11.89 -26.29
CA ASN A 138 -71.68 -11.85 -25.32
C ASN A 138 -70.32 -12.09 -25.97
N GLN A 139 -70.20 -13.02 -26.91
CA GLN A 139 -68.98 -13.24 -27.72
C GLN A 139 -68.60 -11.98 -28.51
N GLN A 140 -69.58 -11.31 -29.12
CA GLN A 140 -69.37 -10.08 -29.87
C GLN A 140 -68.95 -8.92 -28.95
N TRP A 141 -69.59 -8.77 -27.78
CA TRP A 141 -69.19 -7.80 -26.77
C TRP A 141 -67.75 -8.03 -26.29
N TYR A 142 -67.32 -9.27 -26.09
CA TYR A 142 -65.93 -9.57 -25.75
C TYR A 142 -64.95 -9.20 -26.88
N LYS A 143 -65.31 -9.47 -28.13
CA LYS A 143 -64.50 -9.08 -29.31
C LYS A 143 -64.41 -7.55 -29.45
N ASP A 144 -65.54 -6.86 -29.35
CA ASP A 144 -65.62 -5.40 -29.49
C ASP A 144 -64.91 -4.66 -28.35
N ASN A 145 -64.74 -5.30 -27.18
CA ASN A 145 -64.01 -4.76 -26.04
C ASN A 145 -62.62 -5.38 -25.85
N THR A 146 -62.13 -6.20 -26.79
CA THR A 146 -60.81 -6.85 -26.69
C THR A 146 -59.70 -5.80 -26.61
N ASP A 147 -59.73 -4.77 -27.46
CA ASP A 147 -58.72 -3.70 -27.42
C ASP A 147 -58.76 -2.89 -26.11
N ALA A 148 -59.94 -2.72 -25.51
CA ALA A 148 -60.09 -2.03 -24.23
C ALA A 148 -59.62 -2.89 -23.05
N ILE A 149 -59.85 -4.21 -23.12
CA ILE A 149 -59.39 -5.20 -22.14
C ILE A 149 -57.87 -5.37 -22.24
N ASP A 150 -57.32 -5.44 -23.45
CA ASP A 150 -55.88 -5.53 -23.71
C ASP A 150 -55.19 -4.20 -23.38
N ALA A 151 -55.78 -3.05 -23.69
CA ALA A 151 -55.25 -1.76 -23.24
C ALA A 151 -55.32 -1.60 -21.71
N ALA A 152 -56.35 -2.15 -21.05
CA ALA A 152 -56.42 -2.19 -19.60
C ALA A 152 -55.40 -3.18 -19.00
N GLY A 153 -55.16 -4.31 -19.67
CA GLY A 153 -54.14 -5.30 -19.33
C GLY A 153 -52.72 -4.78 -19.51
N GLU A 154 -52.45 -4.06 -20.60
CA GLU A 154 -51.18 -3.37 -20.85
C GLU A 154 -51.00 -2.17 -19.93
N LYS A 155 -52.06 -1.43 -19.58
CA LYS A 155 -51.99 -0.41 -18.50
C LYS A 155 -51.76 -1.04 -17.13
N ALA A 156 -52.30 -2.23 -16.86
CA ALA A 156 -52.05 -2.97 -15.62
C ALA A 156 -50.63 -3.55 -15.58
N LYS A 157 -50.09 -4.04 -16.70
CA LYS A 157 -48.68 -4.43 -16.84
C LYS A 157 -47.75 -3.22 -16.74
N ALA A 158 -48.11 -2.08 -17.34
CA ALA A 158 -47.37 -0.83 -17.23
C ALA A 158 -47.41 -0.29 -15.80
N ALA A 159 -48.54 -0.38 -15.11
CA ALA A 159 -48.65 -0.02 -13.69
C ALA A 159 -47.88 -0.99 -12.79
N ALA A 160 -47.87 -2.30 -13.09
CA ALA A 160 -47.07 -3.29 -12.38
C ALA A 160 -45.57 -3.12 -12.66
N ALA A 161 -45.19 -2.75 -13.89
CA ALA A 161 -43.83 -2.41 -14.27
C ALA A 161 -43.40 -1.08 -13.65
N SER A 162 -44.29 -0.08 -13.54
CA SER A 162 -44.04 1.17 -12.80
C SER A 162 -43.97 0.94 -11.29
N ALA A 163 -44.74 0.00 -10.72
CA ALA A 163 -44.64 -0.37 -9.31
C ALA A 163 -43.36 -1.18 -9.04
N ALA A 164 -42.95 -2.07 -9.96
CA ALA A 164 -41.68 -2.77 -9.92
C ALA A 164 -40.51 -1.78 -10.07
N ALA A 165 -40.58 -0.85 -11.02
CA ALA A 165 -39.59 0.22 -11.20
C ALA A 165 -39.56 1.19 -10.01
N ALA A 166 -40.69 1.46 -9.35
CA ALA A 166 -40.74 2.24 -8.12
C ALA A 166 -40.13 1.48 -6.94
N ALA A 167 -40.32 0.16 -6.85
CA ALA A 167 -39.66 -0.69 -5.86
C ALA A 167 -38.15 -0.84 -6.13
N GLU A 168 -37.76 -0.91 -7.40
CA GLU A 168 -36.36 -0.94 -7.85
C GLU A 168 -35.71 0.44 -7.66
N SER A 169 -36.43 1.54 -7.87
CA SER A 169 -36.03 2.90 -7.49
C SER A 169 -35.96 3.09 -5.98
N ALA A 170 -36.83 2.46 -5.18
CA ALA A 170 -36.75 2.48 -3.73
C ALA A 170 -35.55 1.66 -3.22
N ASN A 171 -35.26 0.52 -3.84
CA ASN A 171 -34.04 -0.26 -3.58
C ASN A 171 -32.79 0.47 -4.05
N THR A 172 -32.85 1.18 -5.19
CA THR A 172 -31.78 2.04 -5.70
C THR A 172 -31.59 3.24 -4.79
N ALA A 173 -32.66 3.85 -4.27
CA ALA A 173 -32.59 4.93 -3.29
C ALA A 173 -32.04 4.45 -1.94
N THR A 174 -32.36 3.22 -1.52
CA THR A 174 -31.78 2.59 -0.31
C THR A 174 -30.31 2.25 -0.52
N THR A 175 -29.94 1.77 -1.71
CA THR A 175 -28.55 1.52 -2.11
C THR A 175 -27.79 2.84 -2.22
N LYS A 176 -28.38 3.89 -2.78
CA LYS A 176 -27.82 5.25 -2.85
C LYS A 176 -27.73 5.92 -1.49
N ALA A 177 -28.65 5.67 -0.58
CA ALA A 177 -28.55 6.10 0.82
C ALA A 177 -27.42 5.35 1.55
N THR A 178 -27.22 4.07 1.23
CA THR A 178 -26.09 3.27 1.73
C THR A 178 -24.77 3.73 1.12
N GLU A 179 -24.71 4.01 -0.19
CA GLU A 179 -23.56 4.58 -0.88
C GLU A 179 -23.28 6.02 -0.42
N ALA A 180 -24.30 6.81 -0.08
CA ALA A 180 -24.16 8.12 0.52
C ALA A 180 -23.64 8.03 1.96
N SER A 181 -24.06 7.02 2.73
CA SER A 181 -23.51 6.73 4.06
C SER A 181 -22.07 6.20 3.98
N GLN A 182 -21.75 5.37 2.99
CA GLN A 182 -20.39 4.95 2.67
C GLN A 182 -19.54 6.11 2.16
N SER A 183 -20.12 7.04 1.39
CA SER A 183 -19.45 8.26 0.91
C SER A 183 -19.24 9.26 2.04
N ALA A 184 -20.16 9.37 3.00
CA ALA A 184 -19.97 10.14 4.23
C ALA A 184 -18.87 9.52 5.11
N THR A 185 -18.80 8.18 5.16
CA THR A 185 -17.73 7.45 5.85
C THR A 185 -16.39 7.62 5.12
N ALA A 186 -16.38 7.61 3.78
CA ALA A 186 -15.21 7.87 2.95
C ALA A 186 -14.77 9.33 3.03
N ALA A 187 -15.70 10.28 3.19
CA ALA A 187 -15.42 11.68 3.46
C ALA A 187 -14.81 11.87 4.85
N ALA A 188 -15.34 11.21 5.89
CA ALA A 188 -14.75 11.22 7.24
C ALA A 188 -13.38 10.50 7.29
N ALA A 189 -13.20 9.44 6.51
CA ALA A 189 -11.91 8.79 6.32
C ALA A 189 -10.94 9.69 5.53
N SER A 190 -11.43 10.47 4.57
CA SER A 190 -10.66 11.46 3.83
C SER A 190 -10.31 12.68 4.69
N GLU A 191 -11.17 13.08 5.62
CA GLU A 191 -10.89 14.09 6.65
C GLU A 191 -9.82 13.58 7.62
N SER A 192 -9.91 12.31 8.04
CA SER A 192 -8.89 11.66 8.85
C SER A 192 -7.56 11.52 8.08
N ALA A 193 -7.60 11.15 6.80
CA ALA A 193 -6.43 11.06 5.93
C ALA A 193 -5.84 12.45 5.61
N ALA A 194 -6.66 13.49 5.53
CA ALA A 194 -6.23 14.88 5.43
C ALA A 194 -5.62 15.36 6.75
N GLY A 195 -6.14 14.93 7.91
CA GLY A 195 -5.53 15.18 9.23
C GLY A 195 -4.20 14.46 9.41
N VAL A 196 -4.08 13.21 8.93
CA VAL A 196 -2.82 12.46 8.88
C VAL A 196 -1.85 13.12 7.89
N SER A 197 -2.33 13.61 6.74
CA SER A 197 -1.51 14.32 5.76
C SER A 197 -1.08 15.70 6.26
N ALA A 198 -1.92 16.42 7.00
CA ALA A 198 -1.57 17.66 7.68
C ALA A 198 -0.53 17.42 8.78
N SER A 199 -0.66 16.32 9.52
CA SER A 199 0.33 15.89 10.52
C SER A 199 1.65 15.49 9.84
N ALA A 200 1.60 14.76 8.73
CA ALA A 200 2.77 14.39 7.93
C ALA A 200 3.42 15.60 7.26
N ALA A 201 2.63 16.61 6.88
CA ALA A 201 3.13 17.91 6.41
C ALA A 201 3.79 18.69 7.55
N LYS A 202 3.25 18.64 8.79
CA LYS A 202 3.87 19.23 9.98
C LYS A 202 5.18 18.51 10.39
N THR A 203 5.20 17.19 10.25
CA THR A 203 6.43 16.38 10.39
C THR A 203 7.41 16.72 9.26
N SER A 204 6.94 16.94 8.04
CA SER A 204 7.80 17.37 6.92
C SER A 204 8.31 18.80 7.09
N GLU A 205 7.55 19.73 7.68
CA GLU A 205 8.03 21.05 8.10
C GLU A 205 9.11 20.93 9.17
N THR A 206 8.90 20.08 10.17
CA THR A 206 9.90 19.81 11.22
C THR A 206 11.16 19.17 10.63
N ASN A 207 11.00 18.20 9.72
CA ASN A 207 12.11 17.57 9.01
C ASN A 207 12.80 18.56 8.08
N ALA A 208 12.08 19.48 7.42
CA ALA A 208 12.68 20.53 6.61
C ALA A 208 13.48 21.53 7.46
N GLU A 209 13.02 21.86 8.67
CA GLU A 209 13.78 22.70 9.61
C GLU A 209 14.99 21.93 10.19
N SER A 210 14.86 20.64 10.47
CA SER A 210 16.00 19.79 10.84
C SER A 210 17.01 19.66 9.70
N LEU A 211 16.53 19.44 8.47
CA LEU A 211 17.36 19.39 7.27
C LEU A 211 18.01 20.74 6.96
N LYS A 212 17.40 21.85 7.36
CA LYS A 212 18.01 23.19 7.29
C LYS A 212 19.12 23.37 8.32
N VAL A 213 18.96 22.82 9.52
CA VAL A 213 20.03 22.74 10.53
C VAL A 213 21.15 21.82 10.05
N ASP A 214 20.83 20.66 9.48
CA ASP A 214 21.81 19.70 8.94
C ASP A 214 22.50 20.24 7.68
N ALA A 215 21.78 20.98 6.83
CA ALA A 215 22.34 21.67 5.67
C ALA A 215 23.22 22.85 6.11
N ALA A 216 22.85 23.58 7.15
CA ALA A 216 23.70 24.62 7.75
C ALA A 216 24.94 24.02 8.42
N ALA A 217 24.82 22.89 9.11
CA ALA A 217 25.94 22.14 9.68
C ALA A 217 26.84 21.54 8.60
N SER A 218 26.26 21.05 7.50
CA SER A 218 26.97 20.56 6.33
C SER A 218 27.66 21.69 5.56
N ALA A 219 27.05 22.86 5.46
CA ALA A 219 27.65 24.06 4.90
C ALA A 219 28.78 24.60 5.80
N ALA A 220 28.63 24.54 7.12
CA ALA A 220 29.69 24.87 8.08
C ALA A 220 30.84 23.86 8.01
N THR A 221 30.54 22.56 7.85
CA THR A 221 31.53 21.50 7.64
C THR A 221 32.22 21.67 6.31
N ALA A 222 31.50 21.98 5.24
CA ALA A 222 32.05 22.28 3.92
C ALA A 222 32.91 23.55 3.96
N SER A 223 32.52 24.58 4.73
CA SER A 223 33.32 25.79 4.93
C SER A 223 34.58 25.49 5.73
N ALA A 224 34.50 24.67 6.78
CA ALA A 224 35.67 24.21 7.53
C ALA A 224 36.60 23.35 6.66
N LYS A 225 36.05 22.47 5.82
CA LYS A 225 36.81 21.69 4.84
C LYS A 225 37.39 22.55 3.72
N ALA A 226 36.72 23.63 3.32
CA ALA A 226 37.28 24.61 2.39
C ALA A 226 38.42 25.40 3.04
N THR A 227 38.33 25.73 4.33
CA THR A 227 39.43 26.30 5.10
C THR A 227 40.60 25.33 5.25
N GLU A 228 40.36 24.07 5.63
CA GLU A 228 41.38 23.01 5.70
C GLU A 228 42.00 22.73 4.32
N ALA A 229 41.21 22.80 3.24
CA ALA A 229 41.70 22.71 1.87
C ALA A 229 42.52 23.95 1.48
N GLY A 230 42.16 25.13 1.98
CA GLY A 230 42.94 26.37 1.85
C GLY A 230 44.26 26.33 2.63
N GLU A 231 44.26 25.76 3.84
CA GLU A 231 45.46 25.49 4.64
C GLU A 231 46.33 24.41 3.99
N SER A 232 45.72 23.39 3.40
CA SER A 232 46.41 22.35 2.62
C SER A 232 46.98 22.92 1.31
N ALA A 233 46.28 23.83 0.64
CA ALA A 233 46.77 24.55 -0.53
C ALA A 233 47.92 25.51 -0.15
N THR A 234 47.84 26.14 1.02
CA THR A 234 48.94 26.95 1.59
C THR A 234 50.14 26.09 1.95
N SER A 235 49.91 24.90 2.51
CA SER A 235 50.96 23.91 2.80
C SER A 235 51.57 23.33 1.52
N ALA A 236 50.77 23.15 0.46
CA ALA A 236 51.23 22.74 -0.86
C ALA A 236 52.00 23.86 -1.57
N ALA A 237 51.59 25.12 -1.41
CA ALA A 237 52.32 26.30 -1.88
C ALA A 237 53.65 26.46 -1.12
N ALA A 238 53.65 26.32 0.20
CA ALA A 238 54.86 26.30 1.02
C ALA A 238 55.77 25.12 0.66
N SER A 239 55.21 23.95 0.34
CA SER A 239 55.99 22.79 -0.16
C SER A 239 56.54 23.02 -1.56
N LYS A 240 55.81 23.74 -2.43
CA LYS A 240 56.29 24.18 -3.75
C LYS A 240 57.39 25.23 -3.62
N ASP A 241 57.30 26.14 -2.67
CA ASP A 241 58.33 27.14 -2.38
C ASP A 241 59.53 26.50 -1.70
N ALA A 242 59.35 25.50 -0.84
CA ALA A 242 60.43 24.66 -0.30
C ALA A 242 61.10 23.80 -1.39
N ALA A 243 60.33 23.31 -2.37
CA ALA A 243 60.86 22.61 -3.53
C ALA A 243 61.64 23.56 -4.46
N LYS A 244 61.14 24.78 -4.69
CA LYS A 244 61.88 25.84 -5.41
C LYS A 244 63.10 26.32 -4.65
N ALA A 245 63.04 26.41 -3.32
CA ALA A 245 64.18 26.70 -2.49
C ALA A 245 65.22 25.57 -2.56
N SER A 246 64.77 24.31 -2.57
CA SER A 246 65.65 23.16 -2.80
C SER A 246 66.25 23.13 -4.21
N GLU A 247 65.49 23.55 -5.22
CA GLU A 247 65.98 23.72 -6.60
C GLU A 247 67.00 24.87 -6.68
N ALA A 248 66.77 25.97 -5.95
CA ALA A 248 67.72 27.07 -5.81
C ALA A 248 68.96 26.67 -5.01
N GLN A 249 68.82 25.83 -3.97
CA GLN A 249 69.93 25.25 -3.23
C GLN A 249 70.72 24.29 -4.14
N ALA A 250 70.05 23.49 -4.97
CA ALA A 250 70.70 22.62 -5.94
C ALA A 250 71.41 23.43 -7.04
N ALA A 251 70.83 24.54 -7.49
CA ALA A 251 71.47 25.48 -8.42
C ALA A 251 72.64 26.23 -7.77
N THR A 252 72.54 26.55 -6.47
CA THR A 252 73.63 27.14 -5.68
C THR A 252 74.74 26.13 -5.50
N SER A 253 74.45 24.88 -5.14
CA SER A 253 75.43 23.80 -5.05
C SER A 253 76.02 23.45 -6.43
N ALA A 254 75.26 23.55 -7.51
CA ALA A 254 75.80 23.44 -8.87
C ALA A 254 76.73 24.62 -9.19
N SER A 255 76.41 25.83 -8.75
CA SER A 255 77.27 27.02 -8.89
C SER A 255 78.51 26.93 -8.00
N GLU A 256 78.42 26.37 -6.80
CA GLU A 256 79.53 26.07 -5.89
C GLU A 256 80.41 24.94 -6.43
N ALA A 257 79.81 23.94 -7.09
CA ALA A 257 80.54 22.90 -7.83
C ALA A 257 81.23 23.49 -9.07
N SER A 258 80.58 24.43 -9.77
CA SER A 258 81.16 25.18 -10.89
C SER A 258 82.29 26.10 -10.42
N ALA A 259 82.12 26.74 -9.26
CA ALA A 259 83.12 27.57 -8.61
C ALA A 259 84.27 26.73 -8.05
N SER A 260 84.00 25.50 -7.58
CA SER A 260 85.02 24.53 -7.18
C SER A 260 85.76 23.97 -8.38
N ALA A 261 85.08 23.75 -9.52
CA ALA A 261 85.72 23.38 -10.79
C ALA A 261 86.53 24.55 -11.38
N SER A 262 86.07 25.79 -11.17
CA SER A 262 86.81 27.01 -11.50
C SER A 262 87.99 27.20 -10.57
N ALA A 263 87.85 26.97 -9.26
CA ALA A 263 88.94 26.99 -8.28
C ALA A 263 89.94 25.85 -8.50
N ALA A 264 89.48 24.70 -8.99
CA ALA A 264 90.35 23.60 -9.44
C ALA A 264 91.05 23.95 -10.75
N SER A 265 90.38 24.67 -11.67
CA SER A 265 91.00 25.21 -12.88
C SER A 265 91.95 26.37 -12.58
N ASP A 266 91.67 27.19 -11.58
CA ASP A 266 92.51 28.27 -11.06
C ASP A 266 93.67 27.69 -10.26
N SER A 267 93.47 26.57 -9.56
CA SER A 267 94.55 25.80 -8.92
C SER A 267 95.39 25.07 -9.95
N ALA A 268 94.80 24.57 -11.05
CA ALA A 268 95.52 24.02 -12.18
C ALA A 268 96.25 25.13 -12.96
N ALA A 269 95.67 26.33 -13.06
CA ALA A 269 96.29 27.52 -13.62
C ALA A 269 97.34 28.11 -12.67
N ALA A 270 97.19 27.99 -11.35
CA ALA A 270 98.17 28.35 -10.34
C ALA A 270 99.28 27.30 -10.26
N ALA A 271 99.00 26.03 -10.56
CA ALA A 271 99.99 24.98 -10.79
C ALA A 271 100.71 25.20 -12.12
N LYS A 272 100.00 25.63 -13.18
CA LYS A 272 100.59 26.07 -14.46
C LYS A 272 101.39 27.35 -14.30
N THR A 273 100.94 28.26 -13.45
CA THR A 273 101.62 29.50 -13.06
C THR A 273 102.77 29.17 -12.12
N SER A 274 102.72 28.10 -11.33
CA SER A 274 103.86 27.56 -10.58
C SER A 274 104.84 26.83 -11.48
N GLU A 275 104.40 26.11 -12.53
CA GLU A 275 105.27 25.62 -13.63
C GLU A 275 105.89 26.80 -14.37
N THR A 276 105.13 27.87 -14.61
CA THR A 276 105.58 29.10 -15.27
C THR A 276 106.44 29.93 -14.33
N ASN A 277 106.24 29.89 -13.02
CA ASN A 277 107.05 30.55 -11.99
C ASN A 277 108.28 29.72 -11.65
N ALA A 278 108.25 28.40 -11.83
CA ALA A 278 109.41 27.53 -11.81
C ALA A 278 110.24 27.76 -13.08
N SER A 279 109.61 27.84 -14.25
CA SER A 279 110.24 28.23 -15.52
C SER A 279 110.67 29.70 -15.52
N ALA A 280 109.98 30.58 -14.79
CA ALA A 280 110.32 31.98 -14.59
C ALA A 280 111.27 32.16 -13.43
N SER A 281 111.43 31.19 -12.53
CA SER A 281 112.53 31.10 -11.56
C SER A 281 113.77 30.50 -12.22
N GLU A 282 113.60 29.68 -13.25
CA GLU A 282 114.65 29.22 -14.16
C GLU A 282 115.07 30.37 -15.10
N GLN A 283 114.11 31.15 -15.64
CA GLN A 283 114.36 32.42 -16.34
C GLN A 283 114.74 33.57 -15.41
N ALA A 284 114.44 33.56 -14.12
CA ALA A 284 114.92 34.53 -13.12
C ALA A 284 116.18 34.03 -12.43
N ALA A 285 116.60 32.79 -12.63
CA ALA A 285 117.96 32.33 -12.39
C ALA A 285 118.85 32.70 -13.59
N ALA A 286 118.36 32.50 -14.83
CA ALA A 286 118.97 33.05 -16.06
C ALA A 286 118.87 34.58 -16.12
N GLY A 287 117.82 35.12 -15.52
CA GLY A 287 117.49 36.54 -15.37
C GLY A 287 118.25 37.14 -14.21
N SER A 288 118.49 36.43 -13.10
CA SER A 288 119.47 36.84 -12.07
C SER A 288 120.90 36.78 -12.61
N ALA A 289 121.18 35.93 -13.60
CA ALA A 289 122.42 36.00 -14.37
C ALA A 289 122.44 37.21 -15.34
N ALA A 290 121.29 37.62 -15.88
CA ALA A 290 121.11 38.84 -16.68
C ALA A 290 120.95 40.13 -15.84
N ASP A 291 120.54 40.05 -14.57
CA ASP A 291 120.32 41.11 -13.59
C ASP A 291 121.54 41.28 -12.71
N ALA A 292 122.40 40.27 -12.59
CA ALA A 292 123.80 40.50 -12.30
C ALA A 292 124.45 41.33 -13.43
N LEU A 293 124.01 41.17 -14.69
CA LEU A 293 124.49 41.93 -15.85
C LEU A 293 123.76 43.28 -16.04
N ALA A 294 122.52 43.41 -15.57
CA ALA A 294 121.69 44.61 -15.66
C ALA A 294 121.69 45.44 -14.37
N SER A 295 121.86 44.88 -13.17
CA SER A 295 122.19 45.66 -11.94
C SER A 295 123.58 46.29 -12.03
N LYS A 296 124.46 45.72 -12.85
CA LYS A 296 125.68 46.38 -13.32
C LYS A 296 125.38 47.60 -14.21
N ASN A 297 124.27 47.61 -14.95
CA ASN A 297 123.84 48.71 -15.83
C ASN A 297 122.82 49.68 -15.17
N ALA A 298 122.01 49.25 -14.20
CA ALA A 298 120.95 50.02 -13.52
C ALA A 298 121.46 50.76 -12.28
N ALA A 299 122.57 50.31 -11.68
CA ALA A 299 123.37 51.19 -10.83
C ALA A 299 123.86 52.46 -11.57
N LYS A 300 123.79 52.49 -12.92
CA LYS A 300 124.10 53.66 -13.76
C LYS A 300 122.87 54.54 -14.09
N GLU A 301 121.64 54.03 -13.99
CA GLU A 301 120.41 54.78 -14.35
C GLU A 301 119.52 55.16 -13.17
N SER A 302 119.73 54.56 -11.99
CA SER A 302 119.08 54.97 -10.74
C SER A 302 119.56 56.34 -10.21
N GLU A 303 120.43 57.04 -10.94
CA GLU A 303 120.69 58.48 -10.79
C GLU A 303 119.55 59.37 -11.36
N THR A 304 118.57 58.84 -12.11
CA THR A 304 117.65 59.72 -12.88
C THR A 304 116.15 59.52 -12.68
N HIS A 305 115.66 58.47 -11.99
CA HIS A 305 114.21 58.18 -11.91
C HIS A 305 113.62 58.05 -10.49
N ALA A 306 114.23 58.72 -9.51
CA ALA A 306 113.54 59.18 -8.30
C ALA A 306 112.43 60.25 -8.60
N ALA A 307 112.10 60.49 -9.87
CA ALA A 307 111.34 61.64 -10.35
C ALA A 307 109.98 61.31 -11.01
N SER A 308 109.49 60.06 -11.04
CA SER A 308 108.26 59.76 -11.84
C SER A 308 107.25 58.81 -11.22
N SER A 309 107.44 58.33 -9.99
CA SER A 309 106.44 57.48 -9.31
C SER A 309 105.46 58.25 -8.42
N ALA A 310 105.40 59.58 -8.57
CA ALA A 310 104.34 60.45 -8.04
C ALA A 310 103.11 60.52 -8.99
N GLY A 311 103.07 59.72 -10.06
CA GLY A 311 102.12 59.88 -11.17
C GLY A 311 100.97 58.88 -11.29
N GLU A 312 100.92 57.80 -10.51
CA GLU A 312 99.91 56.73 -10.73
C GLU A 312 98.82 56.65 -9.66
N SER A 313 98.55 57.76 -8.94
CA SER A 313 97.36 57.94 -8.09
C SER A 313 96.09 58.37 -8.87
N VAL A 314 96.00 58.07 -10.18
CA VAL A 314 94.89 58.57 -11.05
C VAL A 314 94.05 57.45 -11.67
N ALA A 315 94.40 56.17 -11.54
CA ALA A 315 93.55 55.07 -12.04
C ALA A 315 92.58 54.48 -10.98
N SER A 316 92.55 55.02 -9.76
CA SER A 316 91.54 54.65 -8.75
C SER A 316 90.26 55.50 -8.83
N ALA A 317 90.19 56.43 -9.80
CA ALA A 317 89.06 57.33 -10.03
C ALA A 317 88.15 56.89 -11.22
N ALA A 318 88.49 55.80 -11.93
CA ALA A 318 87.71 55.34 -13.09
C ALA A 318 86.73 54.18 -12.79
N ALA A 319 86.75 53.60 -11.58
CA ALA A 319 85.84 52.50 -11.20
C ALA A 319 84.69 52.91 -10.27
N ALA A 320 84.50 54.21 -10.02
CA ALA A 320 83.39 54.77 -9.25
C ALA A 320 82.18 55.21 -10.13
N LYS A 321 82.13 54.79 -11.40
CA LYS A 321 81.10 55.21 -12.39
C LYS A 321 80.19 54.10 -12.93
N VAL A 322 80.13 52.94 -12.24
CA VAL A 322 79.23 51.81 -12.60
C VAL A 322 78.13 51.59 -11.54
N SER A 323 78.18 52.31 -10.42
CA SER A 323 77.15 52.21 -9.37
C SER A 323 75.92 53.10 -9.57
N GLU A 324 75.84 53.86 -10.68
CA GLU A 324 74.71 54.74 -11.02
C GLU A 324 73.74 54.15 -12.06
N THR A 325 73.96 52.95 -12.60
CA THR A 325 73.07 52.38 -13.65
C THR A 325 72.10 51.28 -13.16
N ASN A 326 72.14 50.88 -11.88
CA ASN A 326 71.26 49.82 -11.36
C ASN A 326 70.20 50.29 -10.35
N ALA A 327 70.07 51.60 -10.10
CA ALA A 327 69.00 52.14 -9.26
C ALA A 327 67.67 52.39 -10.02
N ASP A 328 67.71 52.57 -11.35
CA ASP A 328 66.49 52.81 -12.16
C ASP A 328 65.75 51.52 -12.59
N ALA A 329 66.36 50.33 -12.47
CA ALA A 329 65.69 49.07 -12.77
C ALA A 329 64.77 48.58 -11.64
N SER A 330 64.99 49.05 -10.41
CA SER A 330 64.20 48.66 -9.23
C SER A 330 62.95 49.51 -9.01
N GLN A 331 62.80 50.65 -9.71
CA GLN A 331 61.60 51.50 -9.61
C GLN A 331 60.55 51.21 -10.70
N LYS A 332 60.90 50.43 -11.74
CA LYS A 332 59.95 50.05 -12.81
C LYS A 332 59.20 48.72 -12.55
N ALA A 333 59.75 47.84 -11.70
CA ALA A 333 59.08 46.59 -11.32
C ALA A 333 58.11 46.72 -10.11
N ALA A 334 58.16 47.84 -9.38
CA ALA A 334 57.21 48.13 -8.30
C ALA A 334 55.86 48.71 -8.78
N ALA A 335 55.81 49.28 -10.00
CA ALA A 335 54.60 49.87 -10.57
C ALA A 335 53.70 48.87 -11.33
N GLU A 336 54.20 47.68 -11.71
CA GLU A 336 53.39 46.63 -12.35
C GLU A 336 52.66 45.75 -11.32
N SER A 337 53.01 45.84 -10.04
CA SER A 337 52.34 45.10 -8.96
C SER A 337 51.09 45.80 -8.40
N GLU A 338 50.83 47.07 -8.77
CA GLU A 338 49.62 47.81 -8.37
C GLU A 338 48.45 47.61 -9.35
N SER A 339 48.72 47.19 -10.60
CA SER A 339 47.68 46.91 -11.62
C SER A 339 47.12 45.47 -11.56
N ALA A 340 47.72 44.56 -10.79
CA ALA A 340 47.25 43.17 -10.64
C ALA A 340 46.42 42.92 -9.36
N ALA A 341 46.39 43.87 -8.42
CA ALA A 341 45.56 43.80 -7.21
C ALA A 341 44.09 44.23 -7.46
N GLY A 342 43.80 44.92 -8.57
CA GLY A 342 42.44 45.35 -8.93
C GLY A 342 41.57 44.27 -9.58
N LEU A 343 42.16 43.32 -10.32
CA LEU A 343 41.40 42.29 -11.03
C LEU A 343 40.90 41.12 -10.15
N SER A 344 41.30 41.09 -8.87
CA SER A 344 40.82 40.12 -7.88
C SER A 344 39.64 40.64 -7.04
N ALA A 345 39.32 41.93 -7.12
CA ALA A 345 38.14 42.53 -6.48
C ALA A 345 36.87 42.44 -7.35
N GLU A 346 37.01 42.30 -8.67
CA GLU A 346 35.87 42.17 -9.60
C GLU A 346 35.40 40.70 -9.80
N ALA A 347 36.25 39.70 -9.50
CA ALA A 347 35.88 38.28 -9.53
C ALA A 347 35.12 37.81 -8.27
N ALA A 348 35.29 38.51 -7.14
CA ALA A 348 34.49 38.32 -5.94
C ALA A 348 33.05 38.88 -6.08
N ALA A 349 32.84 39.85 -7.00
CA ALA A 349 31.53 40.43 -7.28
C ALA A 349 30.64 39.54 -8.18
N ASN A 350 31.22 38.77 -9.11
CA ASN A 350 30.46 37.86 -9.98
C ASN A 350 30.10 36.51 -9.33
N SER A 351 30.67 36.20 -8.17
CA SER A 351 30.34 35.00 -7.40
C SER A 351 29.12 35.20 -6.48
N ALA A 352 28.68 36.45 -6.31
CA ALA A 352 27.45 36.81 -5.60
C ALA A 352 26.21 36.84 -6.51
N SER A 353 26.38 36.73 -7.83
CA SER A 353 25.28 36.76 -8.82
C SER A 353 24.74 35.38 -9.21
N ALA A 354 25.38 34.28 -8.79
CA ALA A 354 24.94 32.90 -9.06
C ALA A 354 24.27 32.21 -7.84
N SER A 355 23.71 33.01 -6.93
CA SER A 355 22.89 32.57 -5.79
C SER A 355 21.44 33.10 -5.90
N GLY A 356 21.02 33.55 -7.08
CA GLY A 356 19.68 34.08 -7.35
C GLY A 356 18.70 33.08 -7.98
N GLU A 357 19.18 32.08 -8.73
CA GLU A 357 18.30 31.19 -9.51
C GLU A 357 17.58 30.10 -8.68
N TYR A 358 17.90 29.95 -7.40
CA TYR A 358 17.16 29.08 -6.47
C TYR A 358 16.08 29.82 -5.65
N ALA A 359 16.00 31.15 -5.76
CA ALA A 359 14.94 31.94 -5.12
C ALA A 359 13.68 32.05 -6.00
N ASP A 360 13.81 31.96 -7.33
CA ASP A 360 12.68 32.05 -8.27
C ASP A 360 11.90 30.73 -8.40
N ALA A 361 12.54 29.58 -8.14
CA ALA A 361 11.86 28.27 -8.08
C ALA A 361 10.99 28.09 -6.82
N ALA A 362 11.33 28.76 -5.72
CA ALA A 362 10.54 28.78 -4.48
C ALA A 362 9.30 29.69 -4.60
N LEU A 363 9.32 30.70 -5.48
CA LEU A 363 8.18 31.58 -5.76
C LEU A 363 7.13 30.86 -6.64
N ALA A 364 7.57 30.06 -7.60
CA ALA A 364 6.68 29.23 -8.45
C ALA A 364 5.93 28.13 -7.65
N SER A 365 6.54 27.56 -6.60
CA SER A 365 5.88 26.56 -5.73
C SER A 365 4.89 27.19 -4.74
N LYS A 366 5.04 28.48 -4.42
CA LYS A 366 4.12 29.26 -3.57
C LYS A 366 2.88 29.73 -4.35
N GLU A 367 3.03 30.01 -5.64
CA GLU A 367 1.93 30.37 -6.55
C GLU A 367 1.11 29.14 -6.99
N ALA A 368 1.71 27.96 -7.11
CA ALA A 368 1.00 26.70 -7.36
C ALA A 368 0.13 26.24 -6.16
N ALA A 369 0.60 26.45 -4.92
CA ALA A 369 -0.18 26.18 -3.70
C ALA A 369 -1.37 27.15 -3.53
N ALA A 370 -1.25 28.39 -4.01
CA ALA A 370 -2.33 29.39 -4.01
C ALA A 370 -3.40 29.10 -5.08
N LEU A 371 -3.03 28.49 -6.21
CA LEU A 371 -3.97 28.03 -7.25
C LEU A 371 -4.75 26.78 -6.81
N SER A 372 -4.14 25.84 -6.07
CA SER A 372 -4.85 24.69 -5.48
C SER A 372 -5.79 25.07 -4.34
N ALA A 373 -5.48 26.12 -3.56
CA ALA A 373 -6.40 26.69 -2.56
C ALA A 373 -7.60 27.44 -3.20
N GLY A 374 -7.43 27.98 -4.42
CA GLY A 374 -8.50 28.62 -5.20
C GLY A 374 -9.45 27.63 -5.88
N GLU A 375 -8.94 26.49 -6.37
CA GLU A 375 -9.74 25.39 -6.93
C GLU A 375 -10.56 24.65 -5.86
N ALA A 376 -10.01 24.48 -4.64
CA ALA A 376 -10.73 23.91 -3.48
C ALA A 376 -11.95 24.78 -3.06
N LYS A 377 -11.85 26.11 -3.19
CA LYS A 377 -12.94 27.06 -2.90
C LYS A 377 -14.02 27.10 -4.00
N LYS A 378 -13.66 26.75 -5.23
CA LYS A 378 -14.58 26.55 -6.38
C LYS A 378 -15.40 25.25 -6.24
N SER A 379 -14.80 24.21 -5.64
CA SER A 379 -15.47 22.96 -5.25
C SER A 379 -16.45 23.16 -4.09
N GLU A 380 -16.10 24.02 -3.12
CA GLU A 380 -16.98 24.39 -1.99
C GLU A 380 -18.22 25.19 -2.46
N THR A 381 -18.07 26.03 -3.49
CA THR A 381 -19.17 26.80 -4.09
C THR A 381 -20.10 25.93 -4.97
N SER A 382 -19.56 24.87 -5.60
CA SER A 382 -20.33 23.90 -6.41
C SER A 382 -21.04 22.85 -5.55
N ALA A 383 -20.48 22.51 -4.37
CA ALA A 383 -21.12 21.68 -3.35
C ALA A 383 -22.27 22.42 -2.63
N ALA A 384 -22.14 23.74 -2.40
CA ALA A 384 -23.21 24.58 -1.86
C ALA A 384 -24.39 24.76 -2.85
N ALA A 385 -24.11 24.92 -4.16
CA ALA A 385 -25.16 24.98 -5.19
C ALA A 385 -25.90 23.64 -5.40
N SER A 386 -25.21 22.52 -5.19
CA SER A 386 -25.80 21.17 -5.23
C SER A 386 -26.64 20.86 -3.99
N ALA A 387 -26.28 21.41 -2.82
CA ALA A 387 -27.06 21.31 -1.59
C ALA A 387 -28.36 22.16 -1.61
N THR A 388 -28.36 23.32 -2.30
CA THR A 388 -29.58 24.13 -2.53
C THR A 388 -30.53 23.45 -3.53
N THR A 389 -30.00 22.83 -4.59
CA THR A 389 -30.81 22.07 -5.58
C THR A 389 -31.39 20.78 -4.97
N ALA A 390 -30.69 20.14 -4.04
CA ALA A 390 -31.17 18.99 -3.27
C ALA A 390 -32.23 19.38 -2.23
N ALA A 391 -32.18 20.59 -1.67
CA ALA A 391 -33.20 21.14 -0.76
C ALA A 391 -34.50 21.53 -1.50
N ASP A 392 -34.41 22.11 -2.71
CA ASP A 392 -35.57 22.41 -3.57
C ASP A 392 -36.23 21.15 -4.13
N SER A 393 -35.45 20.09 -4.36
CA SER A 393 -35.96 18.76 -4.76
C SER A 393 -36.68 18.04 -3.61
N LEU A 394 -36.28 18.28 -2.35
CA LEU A 394 -36.91 17.68 -1.17
C LEU A 394 -38.27 18.33 -0.84
N ALA A 395 -38.42 19.64 -1.06
CA ALA A 395 -39.69 20.36 -0.89
C ALA A 395 -40.75 19.98 -1.96
N GLY A 396 -40.33 19.55 -3.15
CA GLY A 396 -41.22 19.03 -4.20
C GLY A 396 -41.64 17.56 -4.03
N ILE A 397 -40.87 16.78 -3.26
CA ILE A 397 -41.16 15.36 -2.96
C ILE A 397 -42.22 15.22 -1.86
N GLU A 398 -42.27 16.16 -0.90
CA GLU A 398 -43.25 16.15 0.20
C GLU A 398 -44.69 16.44 -0.28
N VAL A 399 -44.85 17.19 -1.38
CA VAL A 399 -46.15 17.47 -2.04
C VAL A 399 -46.61 16.28 -2.90
N LYS A 400 -45.70 15.64 -3.66
CA LYS A 400 -46.03 14.46 -4.49
C LYS A 400 -46.23 13.16 -3.69
N ALA A 401 -45.64 13.06 -2.50
CA ALA A 401 -45.85 11.93 -1.59
C ALA A 401 -47.27 11.91 -0.99
N ASN A 402 -47.91 13.08 -0.80
CA ASN A 402 -49.31 13.18 -0.38
C ASN A 402 -50.31 12.88 -1.51
N GLU A 403 -49.99 13.25 -2.77
CA GLU A 403 -50.80 12.88 -3.95
C GLU A 403 -50.71 11.36 -4.28
N ALA A 404 -49.56 10.73 -3.99
CA ALA A 404 -49.38 9.29 -4.10
C ALA A 404 -50.10 8.49 -3.00
N ALA A 405 -50.24 9.06 -1.79
CA ALA A 405 -50.98 8.46 -0.69
C ALA A 405 -52.51 8.44 -0.94
N GLU A 406 -53.07 9.49 -1.55
CA GLU A 406 -54.49 9.51 -1.95
C GLU A 406 -54.79 8.56 -3.13
N SER A 407 -53.83 8.39 -4.04
CA SER A 407 -53.92 7.45 -5.17
C SER A 407 -53.82 5.98 -4.73
N ALA A 408 -53.07 5.68 -3.65
CA ALA A 408 -52.95 4.34 -3.08
C ALA A 408 -54.22 3.89 -2.32
N VAL A 409 -54.97 4.82 -1.71
CA VAL A 409 -56.27 4.55 -1.07
C VAL A 409 -57.36 4.26 -2.11
N LEU A 410 -57.32 4.92 -3.28
CA LEU A 410 -58.22 4.64 -4.40
C LEU A 410 -57.89 3.30 -5.10
N ALA A 411 -56.61 2.92 -5.15
CA ALA A 411 -56.14 1.64 -5.68
C ALA A 411 -56.46 0.44 -4.76
N SER A 412 -56.42 0.60 -3.44
CA SER A 412 -56.78 -0.50 -2.50
C SER A 412 -58.30 -0.79 -2.49
N LYS A 413 -59.13 0.25 -2.70
CA LYS A 413 -60.59 0.11 -2.83
C LYS A 413 -60.98 -0.63 -4.12
N LYS A 414 -60.36 -0.29 -5.26
CA LYS A 414 -60.55 -1.01 -6.54
C LYS A 414 -59.94 -2.42 -6.55
N ALA A 415 -58.84 -2.66 -5.84
CA ALA A 415 -58.25 -3.99 -5.68
C ALA A 415 -59.12 -4.93 -4.82
N THR A 416 -59.88 -4.37 -3.87
CA THR A 416 -60.83 -5.14 -3.06
C THR A 416 -62.09 -5.52 -3.87
N GLU A 417 -62.58 -4.62 -4.74
CA GLU A 417 -63.69 -4.91 -5.67
C GLU A 417 -63.29 -5.90 -6.80
N ALA A 418 -62.02 -5.88 -7.23
CA ALA A 418 -61.46 -6.84 -8.18
C ALA A 418 -61.21 -8.23 -7.56
N SER A 419 -60.89 -8.31 -6.26
CA SER A 419 -60.69 -9.58 -5.54
C SER A 419 -62.00 -10.37 -5.38
N THR A 420 -63.13 -9.68 -5.19
CA THR A 420 -64.47 -10.30 -5.17
C THR A 420 -64.87 -10.86 -6.53
N SER A 421 -64.50 -10.17 -7.62
CA SER A 421 -64.78 -10.62 -9.00
C SER A 421 -63.81 -11.72 -9.49
N ALA A 422 -62.56 -11.73 -8.98
CA ALA A 422 -61.56 -12.77 -9.27
C ALA A 422 -61.84 -14.10 -8.54
N GLY A 423 -62.54 -14.06 -7.40
CA GLY A 423 -62.99 -15.25 -6.67
C GLY A 423 -64.01 -16.09 -7.44
N GLU A 424 -64.89 -15.45 -8.22
CA GLU A 424 -65.89 -16.11 -9.06
C GLU A 424 -65.30 -16.61 -10.40
N ALA A 425 -64.32 -15.89 -10.97
CA ALA A 425 -63.57 -16.33 -12.16
C ALA A 425 -62.65 -17.53 -11.90
N LYS A 426 -62.10 -17.68 -10.69
CA LYS A 426 -61.19 -18.79 -10.32
C LYS A 426 -61.91 -20.14 -10.24
N ILE A 427 -63.22 -20.16 -9.98
CA ILE A 427 -64.04 -21.39 -10.01
C ILE A 427 -64.33 -21.85 -11.45
N SER A 428 -64.44 -20.92 -12.40
CA SER A 428 -64.62 -21.23 -13.83
C SER A 428 -63.28 -21.65 -14.49
N GLN A 429 -62.16 -21.06 -14.08
CA GLN A 429 -60.82 -21.38 -14.58
C GLN A 429 -60.29 -22.75 -14.09
N THR A 430 -60.70 -23.19 -12.89
CA THR A 430 -60.31 -24.52 -12.34
C THR A 430 -60.97 -25.67 -13.12
N LYS A 431 -62.17 -25.47 -13.68
CA LYS A 431 -62.85 -26.46 -14.56
C LYS A 431 -62.36 -26.44 -16.01
N ALA A 432 -61.86 -25.30 -16.50
CA ALA A 432 -61.19 -25.21 -17.81
C ALA A 432 -59.81 -25.88 -17.80
N LYS A 433 -59.09 -25.80 -16.68
CA LYS A 433 -57.76 -26.42 -16.50
C LYS A 433 -57.82 -27.95 -16.45
N GLU A 434 -58.86 -28.54 -15.86
CA GLU A 434 -59.11 -30.00 -15.94
C GLU A 434 -59.43 -30.50 -17.36
N SER A 435 -59.85 -29.61 -18.27
CA SER A 435 -60.09 -29.90 -19.70
C SER A 435 -58.83 -29.71 -20.56
N GLU A 436 -57.92 -28.81 -20.18
CA GLU A 436 -56.60 -28.65 -20.81
C GLU A 436 -55.61 -29.75 -20.36
N ASP A 437 -55.65 -30.16 -19.10
CA ASP A 437 -54.75 -31.17 -18.55
C ASP A 437 -54.96 -32.56 -19.21
N LYS A 438 -56.17 -32.88 -19.67
CA LYS A 438 -56.47 -34.09 -20.46
C LYS A 438 -56.08 -33.99 -21.94
N ALA A 439 -55.94 -32.78 -22.48
CA ALA A 439 -55.49 -32.54 -23.85
C ALA A 439 -53.96 -32.43 -23.94
N TYR A 440 -53.29 -32.04 -22.85
CA TYR A 440 -51.83 -31.94 -22.74
C TYR A 440 -51.15 -33.30 -22.45
N GLU A 441 -51.85 -34.26 -21.85
CA GLU A 441 -51.36 -35.61 -21.54
C GLU A 441 -51.22 -36.52 -22.79
N TYR A 442 -51.98 -36.27 -23.86
CA TYR A 442 -51.83 -36.97 -25.14
C TYR A 442 -50.76 -36.37 -26.07
N ALA A 443 -50.34 -35.12 -25.85
CA ALA A 443 -49.33 -34.43 -26.66
C ALA A 443 -47.88 -34.59 -26.13
N GLN A 444 -47.70 -34.95 -24.85
CA GLN A 444 -46.38 -35.12 -24.22
C GLN A 444 -45.68 -36.47 -24.47
N ASN A 445 -46.37 -37.46 -25.07
CA ASN A 445 -45.79 -38.76 -25.39
C ASN A 445 -45.03 -38.82 -26.73
N ALA A 446 -44.82 -37.68 -27.41
CA ALA A 446 -43.92 -37.56 -28.55
C ALA A 446 -42.97 -36.35 -28.36
N GLN A 447 -41.70 -36.65 -28.14
CA GLN A 447 -40.54 -35.73 -28.12
C GLN A 447 -40.31 -34.88 -26.85
N SER A 448 -40.19 -35.59 -25.74
CA SER A 448 -39.24 -35.27 -24.68
C SER A 448 -37.79 -35.48 -25.18
N SER A 449 -37.15 -34.42 -25.69
CA SER A 449 -35.68 -34.24 -25.61
C SER A 449 -35.27 -32.79 -25.87
N VAL A 450 -35.00 -32.07 -24.77
CA VAL A 450 -33.85 -31.20 -24.49
C VAL A 450 -34.29 -29.98 -23.68
N ALA A 451 -33.76 -29.94 -22.46
CA ALA A 451 -34.05 -29.00 -21.39
C ALA A 451 -33.45 -27.61 -21.65
N SER A 452 -34.23 -26.57 -21.37
CA SER A 452 -33.73 -25.23 -21.10
C SER A 452 -33.06 -25.20 -19.72
N VAL A 453 -31.75 -25.47 -19.69
CA VAL A 453 -30.89 -25.14 -18.54
C VAL A 453 -30.29 -23.76 -18.80
N LYS A 454 -30.50 -22.82 -17.87
CA LYS A 454 -29.77 -21.54 -17.85
C LYS A 454 -28.30 -21.85 -17.56
N TRP A 455 -27.45 -21.87 -18.58
CA TRP A 455 -26.03 -22.09 -18.44
C TRP A 455 -25.34 -20.83 -17.88
N LYS A 456 -24.78 -20.93 -16.68
CA LYS A 456 -23.71 -20.04 -16.19
C LYS A 456 -22.40 -20.82 -16.31
N GLY A 457 -21.64 -20.55 -17.37
CA GLY A 457 -20.34 -21.17 -17.66
C GLY A 457 -20.47 -22.46 -18.48
N THR A 458 -20.43 -22.33 -19.80
CA THR A 458 -20.27 -23.47 -20.72
C THR A 458 -18.84 -23.44 -21.25
N SER A 459 -18.07 -24.50 -21.00
CA SER A 459 -16.89 -24.82 -21.80
C SER A 459 -17.36 -25.59 -23.03
N ALA A 460 -17.08 -25.08 -24.23
CA ALA A 460 -17.45 -25.69 -25.50
C ALA A 460 -16.20 -25.99 -26.34
N GLU A 461 -16.30 -26.98 -27.23
CA GLU A 461 -15.31 -27.20 -28.29
C GLU A 461 -15.67 -26.34 -29.50
N MET A 462 -14.71 -25.59 -30.02
CA MET A 462 -14.88 -24.75 -31.21
C MET A 462 -13.84 -25.10 -32.25
N ASP A 463 -14.30 -25.36 -33.47
CA ASP A 463 -13.44 -25.64 -34.61
C ASP A 463 -13.40 -24.42 -35.53
N LEU A 464 -12.26 -23.71 -35.56
CA LEU A 464 -12.03 -22.56 -36.43
C LEU A 464 -11.18 -22.94 -37.66
N THR A 465 -11.13 -24.22 -38.04
CA THR A 465 -10.25 -24.75 -39.09
C THR A 465 -10.33 -23.93 -40.38
N THR A 466 -9.21 -23.31 -40.71
CA THR A 466 -9.01 -22.54 -41.94
C THR A 466 -7.62 -22.85 -42.51
N ASP A 467 -7.51 -22.95 -43.83
CA ASP A 467 -6.25 -23.26 -44.54
C ASP A 467 -5.24 -22.09 -44.49
N SER A 468 -5.75 -20.90 -44.17
CA SER A 468 -5.03 -19.63 -44.02
C SER A 468 -5.80 -18.76 -43.04
N PRO A 469 -5.21 -17.71 -42.44
CA PRO A 469 -5.94 -16.86 -41.51
C PRO A 469 -7.19 -16.23 -42.14
N LYS A 470 -8.36 -16.47 -41.55
CA LYS A 470 -9.66 -15.93 -42.03
C LYS A 470 -10.45 -15.35 -40.88
N TRP A 471 -11.35 -14.41 -41.20
CA TRP A 471 -12.31 -13.89 -40.24
C TRP A 471 -13.46 -14.86 -40.08
N VAL A 472 -13.85 -15.15 -38.84
CA VAL A 472 -14.90 -16.09 -38.51
C VAL A 472 -15.89 -15.40 -37.59
N LYS A 473 -17.17 -15.37 -37.96
CA LYS A 473 -18.24 -14.89 -37.07
C LYS A 473 -18.55 -15.98 -36.05
N ILE A 474 -18.46 -15.65 -34.77
CA ILE A 474 -18.53 -16.64 -33.69
C ILE A 474 -19.73 -16.52 -32.77
N SER A 475 -20.39 -15.35 -32.73
CA SER A 475 -21.59 -15.11 -31.93
C SER A 475 -22.19 -13.76 -32.26
N ARG A 476 -23.42 -13.54 -31.81
CA ARG A 476 -24.09 -12.25 -31.71
C ARG A 476 -24.41 -11.96 -30.24
N ALA A 477 -24.12 -10.75 -29.78
CA ALA A 477 -24.34 -10.33 -28.40
C ALA A 477 -25.16 -9.05 -28.33
N ARG A 478 -26.22 -9.06 -27.51
CA ARG A 478 -26.93 -7.85 -27.07
C ARG A 478 -26.25 -7.29 -25.83
N MET A 479 -25.62 -6.13 -25.95
CA MET A 479 -24.85 -5.44 -24.93
C MET A 479 -25.38 -4.00 -24.70
N PRO A 480 -26.38 -3.83 -23.81
CA PRO A 480 -26.92 -2.52 -23.44
C PRO A 480 -25.86 -1.52 -22.95
N GLN A 481 -25.96 -0.24 -23.31
CA GLN A 481 -24.99 0.82 -22.91
C GLN A 481 -25.07 1.22 -21.42
N SER A 482 -25.14 0.24 -20.52
CA SER A 482 -25.27 0.42 -19.07
C SER A 482 -24.43 -0.63 -18.34
N THR A 483 -23.12 -0.61 -18.58
CA THR A 483 -22.08 -1.45 -17.92
C THR A 483 -22.06 -2.94 -18.28
N SER A 484 -22.41 -3.32 -19.52
CA SER A 484 -22.28 -4.70 -19.98
C SER A 484 -20.83 -5.14 -20.20
N THR A 485 -20.48 -6.36 -19.78
CA THR A 485 -19.20 -7.04 -20.10
C THR A 485 -19.48 -8.40 -20.69
N VAL A 486 -18.73 -8.77 -21.74
CA VAL A 486 -18.59 -10.13 -22.22
C VAL A 486 -17.11 -10.51 -22.16
N TYR A 487 -16.80 -11.69 -21.64
CA TYR A 487 -15.48 -12.30 -21.56
C TYR A 487 -15.50 -13.66 -22.26
N ILE A 488 -14.59 -13.85 -23.21
CA ILE A 488 -14.43 -15.10 -23.96
C ILE A 488 -12.97 -15.54 -23.81
N GLU A 489 -12.76 -16.70 -23.22
CA GLU A 489 -11.43 -17.33 -23.14
C GLU A 489 -11.35 -18.46 -24.16
N ILE A 490 -10.27 -18.49 -24.94
CA ILE A 490 -10.00 -19.49 -25.97
C ILE A 490 -8.67 -20.13 -25.65
N ILE A 491 -8.66 -21.45 -25.49
CA ILE A 491 -7.48 -22.25 -25.14
C ILE A 491 -7.29 -23.34 -26.18
N GLY A 492 -6.09 -23.44 -26.73
CA GLY A 492 -5.76 -24.31 -27.85
C GLY A 492 -5.12 -23.51 -28.98
N GLY A 493 -4.56 -24.20 -29.98
CA GLY A 493 -3.96 -23.58 -31.17
C GLY A 493 -3.80 -24.60 -32.28
N ALA A 494 -2.94 -24.34 -33.26
CA ALA A 494 -2.93 -25.12 -34.50
C ALA A 494 -2.50 -26.60 -34.34
N GLY A 495 -1.70 -26.92 -33.31
CA GLY A 495 -1.44 -28.27 -32.81
C GLY A 495 -0.88 -29.33 -33.79
N TYR A 496 -0.38 -28.95 -34.98
CA TYR A 496 0.06 -29.90 -36.01
C TYR A 496 1.55 -30.30 -35.93
N GLU A 497 2.41 -29.53 -35.23
CA GLU A 497 3.84 -29.84 -35.06
C GLU A 497 4.19 -30.32 -33.65
N VAL A 498 4.87 -31.46 -33.54
CA VAL A 498 5.43 -31.97 -32.27
C VAL A 498 6.60 -31.07 -31.82
N ASN A 499 6.73 -30.82 -30.51
CA ASN A 499 7.74 -29.94 -29.91
C ASN A 499 7.68 -28.45 -30.31
N SER A 500 6.53 -27.99 -30.80
CA SER A 500 6.28 -26.57 -31.09
C SER A 500 5.37 -25.95 -30.02
N PRO A 501 5.89 -25.58 -28.83
CA PRO A 501 5.08 -25.05 -27.73
C PRO A 501 4.33 -23.76 -28.10
N TYR A 502 4.81 -23.02 -29.11
CA TYR A 502 4.13 -21.84 -29.68
C TYR A 502 2.77 -22.16 -30.34
N GLN A 503 2.47 -23.43 -30.61
CA GLN A 503 1.17 -23.88 -31.13
C GLN A 503 0.15 -24.17 -30.02
N ALA A 504 0.55 -24.09 -28.74
CA ALA A 504 -0.36 -24.13 -27.59
C ALA A 504 -0.70 -22.71 -27.13
N ALA A 505 -1.69 -22.09 -27.79
CA ALA A 505 -2.08 -20.71 -27.53
C ALA A 505 -3.22 -20.59 -26.50
N MET A 506 -3.33 -19.41 -25.92
CA MET A 506 -4.45 -18.96 -25.09
C MET A 506 -4.77 -17.51 -25.45
N ALA A 507 -6.05 -17.17 -25.56
CA ALA A 507 -6.54 -15.83 -25.85
C ALA A 507 -7.75 -15.47 -24.97
N ASP A 508 -7.61 -14.39 -24.21
CA ASP A 508 -8.65 -13.79 -23.36
C ASP A 508 -9.22 -12.55 -24.06
N ILE A 509 -10.49 -12.59 -24.42
CA ILE A 509 -11.18 -11.51 -25.13
C ILE A 509 -12.16 -10.84 -24.18
N VAL A 510 -12.04 -9.52 -24.03
CA VAL A 510 -12.90 -8.69 -23.19
C VAL A 510 -13.62 -7.67 -24.08
N LEU A 511 -14.95 -7.70 -24.06
CA LEU A 511 -15.84 -6.75 -24.70
C LEU A 511 -16.54 -5.94 -23.61
N ARG A 512 -16.44 -4.60 -23.65
CA ARG A 512 -17.08 -3.71 -22.67
C ARG A 512 -17.77 -2.53 -23.33
N THR A 513 -19.00 -2.23 -22.96
CA THR A 513 -19.77 -1.10 -23.50
C THR A 513 -19.18 0.25 -23.08
N ALA A 514 -19.18 1.22 -23.99
CA ALA A 514 -18.79 2.60 -23.75
C ALA A 514 -19.93 3.46 -23.17
N SER A 515 -19.69 4.76 -22.93
CA SER A 515 -20.65 5.69 -22.32
C SER A 515 -21.66 6.23 -23.35
N GLY A 516 -22.58 5.40 -23.83
CA GLY A 516 -23.86 5.81 -24.45
C GLY A 516 -23.82 6.53 -25.82
N ASP A 517 -22.82 7.35 -26.13
CA ASP A 517 -22.70 8.12 -27.37
C ASP A 517 -21.23 8.58 -27.66
N PRO A 518 -20.60 8.15 -28.78
CA PRO A 518 -21.10 7.16 -29.74
C PRO A 518 -21.21 5.77 -29.11
N ARG A 519 -22.26 5.02 -29.47
CA ARG A 519 -22.43 3.63 -29.05
C ARG A 519 -21.29 2.78 -29.60
N GLY A 520 -20.61 2.05 -28.74
CA GLY A 520 -19.46 1.25 -29.14
C GLY A 520 -19.00 0.30 -28.06
N LEU A 521 -18.15 -0.64 -28.47
CA LEU A 521 -17.50 -1.59 -27.58
C LEU A 521 -16.00 -1.29 -27.51
N ASN A 522 -15.46 -1.27 -26.29
CA ASN A 522 -14.05 -1.47 -26.07
C ASN A 522 -13.76 -2.97 -26.18
N VAL A 523 -13.01 -3.36 -27.21
CA VAL A 523 -12.64 -4.74 -27.48
C VAL A 523 -11.15 -4.91 -27.23
N VAL A 524 -10.78 -5.79 -26.30
CA VAL A 524 -9.39 -6.08 -25.98
C VAL A 524 -9.17 -7.60 -26.01
N THR A 525 -8.06 -8.04 -26.60
CA THR A 525 -7.64 -9.44 -26.59
C THR A 525 -6.26 -9.57 -25.98
N TYR A 526 -6.12 -10.36 -24.91
CA TYR A 526 -4.82 -10.75 -24.35
C TYR A 526 -4.48 -12.15 -24.82
N ARG A 527 -3.39 -12.32 -25.58
CA ARG A 527 -3.00 -13.63 -26.12
C ARG A 527 -1.59 -14.03 -25.76
N THR A 528 -1.32 -15.32 -25.65
CA THR A 528 0.05 -15.83 -25.49
C THR A 528 0.77 -15.93 -26.84
N MET A 529 0.09 -16.41 -27.89
CA MET A 529 0.62 -16.62 -29.25
C MET A 529 -0.48 -16.33 -30.31
N ASP A 530 -0.12 -16.21 -31.60
CA ASP A 530 -1.02 -15.91 -32.72
C ASP A 530 -1.58 -17.16 -33.45
N SER A 531 -1.22 -18.35 -32.97
CA SER A 531 -1.59 -19.63 -33.59
C SER A 531 -3.06 -20.06 -33.40
N ALA A 532 -3.84 -19.32 -32.60
CA ALA A 532 -5.29 -19.56 -32.40
C ALA A 532 -6.15 -18.36 -32.82
N VAL A 533 -5.92 -17.20 -32.19
CA VAL A 533 -6.67 -15.96 -32.46
C VAL A 533 -5.69 -14.84 -32.80
N GLN A 534 -5.78 -14.33 -34.03
CA GLN A 534 -4.92 -13.26 -34.51
C GLN A 534 -5.46 -11.87 -34.19
N ASN A 535 -6.78 -11.68 -34.26
CA ASN A 535 -7.45 -10.43 -33.97
C ASN A 535 -8.92 -10.70 -33.62
N VAL A 536 -9.58 -9.70 -33.06
CA VAL A 536 -11.03 -9.71 -32.79
C VAL A 536 -11.63 -8.44 -33.37
N ALA A 537 -12.83 -8.54 -33.93
CA ALA A 537 -13.59 -7.40 -34.41
C ALA A 537 -15.06 -7.54 -34.03
N THR A 538 -15.76 -6.41 -33.97
CA THR A 538 -17.20 -6.39 -33.75
C THR A 538 -17.90 -5.54 -34.80
N VAL A 539 -19.13 -5.92 -35.14
CA VAL A 539 -19.99 -5.14 -36.04
C VAL A 539 -21.27 -4.81 -35.27
N ASN A 540 -21.59 -3.53 -35.10
CA ASN A 540 -22.90 -3.15 -34.57
C ASN A 540 -23.96 -3.43 -35.66
N THR A 541 -24.91 -4.32 -35.36
CA THR A 541 -25.95 -4.73 -36.32
C THR A 541 -27.27 -3.99 -36.13
N ASP A 542 -27.60 -3.61 -34.89
CA ASP A 542 -28.76 -2.78 -34.55
C ASP A 542 -28.74 -2.42 -33.06
N GLU A 543 -28.99 -1.16 -32.71
CA GLU A 543 -29.00 -0.61 -31.35
C GLU A 543 -27.83 -1.09 -30.44
N ASP A 544 -28.10 -2.14 -29.65
CA ASP A 544 -27.21 -2.74 -28.65
C ASP A 544 -26.71 -4.13 -29.09
N ASN A 545 -27.01 -4.57 -30.32
CA ASN A 545 -26.63 -5.88 -30.85
C ASN A 545 -25.32 -5.79 -31.64
N TYR A 546 -24.40 -6.70 -31.36
CA TYR A 546 -23.07 -6.74 -31.96
C TYR A 546 -22.73 -8.16 -32.44
N ASP A 547 -22.36 -8.30 -33.70
CA ASP A 547 -21.73 -9.52 -34.22
C ASP A 547 -20.26 -9.54 -33.83
N ILE A 548 -19.78 -10.68 -33.33
CA ILE A 548 -18.39 -10.87 -32.87
C ILE A 548 -17.65 -11.73 -33.89
N TYR A 549 -16.53 -11.21 -34.38
CA TYR A 549 -15.65 -11.88 -35.34
C TYR A 549 -14.28 -12.14 -34.73
N LEU A 550 -13.71 -13.31 -34.99
CA LEU A 550 -12.32 -13.66 -34.69
C LEU A 550 -11.56 -13.85 -35.99
N ASN A 551 -10.34 -13.34 -36.07
CA ASN A 551 -9.42 -13.78 -37.13
C ASN A 551 -8.73 -15.05 -36.62
N ALA A 552 -9.12 -16.20 -37.16
CA ALA A 552 -8.62 -17.50 -36.75
C ALA A 552 -7.25 -17.76 -37.36
N GLY A 553 -6.31 -18.31 -36.58
CA GLY A 553 -5.03 -18.79 -37.10
C GLY A 553 -5.19 -20.04 -37.97
N ALA A 554 -4.28 -20.24 -38.92
CA ALA A 554 -4.30 -21.41 -39.80
C ALA A 554 -4.21 -22.71 -38.97
N GLY A 555 -5.17 -23.63 -39.18
CA GLY A 555 -5.24 -24.91 -38.47
C GLY A 555 -5.76 -24.88 -37.02
N ALA A 556 -6.34 -23.76 -36.54
CA ALA A 556 -6.88 -23.63 -35.19
C ALA A 556 -8.16 -24.45 -34.97
N GLN A 557 -8.01 -25.74 -34.65
CA GLN A 557 -9.09 -26.71 -34.48
C GLN A 557 -9.21 -27.19 -33.04
N LYS A 558 -10.40 -27.70 -32.66
CA LYS A 558 -10.68 -28.29 -31.34
C LYS A 558 -10.28 -27.39 -30.17
N LEU A 559 -10.55 -26.10 -30.31
CA LEU A 559 -10.26 -25.10 -29.29
C LEU A 559 -11.26 -25.22 -28.15
N ILE A 560 -10.80 -25.04 -26.92
CA ILE A 560 -11.67 -24.90 -25.75
C ILE A 560 -12.09 -23.44 -25.67
N VAL A 561 -13.40 -23.18 -25.64
CA VAL A 561 -13.94 -21.81 -25.51
C VAL A 561 -14.81 -21.72 -24.27
N ASN A 562 -14.51 -20.74 -23.41
CA ASN A 562 -15.28 -20.42 -22.22
C ASN A 562 -15.90 -19.03 -22.36
N LEU A 563 -17.18 -18.90 -22.03
CA LEU A 563 -17.93 -17.63 -22.10
C LEU A 563 -18.47 -17.23 -20.74
N GLN A 564 -18.24 -15.96 -20.39
CA GLN A 564 -18.83 -15.31 -19.22
C GLN A 564 -19.36 -13.93 -19.61
N PHE A 565 -20.49 -13.51 -19.06
CA PHE A 565 -21.03 -12.18 -19.32
C PHE A 565 -21.81 -11.63 -18.13
N SER A 566 -21.87 -10.31 -18.02
CA SER A 566 -22.62 -9.58 -17.00
C SER A 566 -23.31 -8.37 -17.64
N GLY A 567 -24.61 -8.21 -17.42
CA GLY A 567 -25.40 -7.15 -18.03
C GLY A 567 -25.56 -7.26 -19.55
N ALA A 568 -25.19 -8.38 -20.18
CA ALA A 568 -25.35 -8.67 -21.61
C ALA A 568 -26.19 -9.94 -21.83
N ALA A 569 -26.61 -10.19 -23.06
CA ALA A 569 -27.12 -11.48 -23.53
C ALA A 569 -26.30 -11.89 -24.76
N VAL A 570 -25.70 -13.07 -24.74
CA VAL A 570 -24.86 -13.59 -25.83
C VAL A 570 -25.51 -14.84 -26.39
N GLU A 571 -25.67 -14.91 -27.71
CA GLU A 571 -26.13 -16.10 -28.42
C GLU A 571 -25.08 -17.23 -28.31
N THR A 572 -25.46 -18.46 -28.63
CA THR A 572 -24.55 -19.61 -28.60
C THR A 572 -23.26 -19.32 -29.37
N LEU A 573 -22.12 -19.70 -28.80
CA LEU A 573 -20.82 -19.61 -29.48
C LEU A 573 -20.71 -20.77 -30.47
N GLU A 574 -20.77 -20.45 -31.76
CA GLU A 574 -20.61 -21.39 -32.87
C GLU A 574 -20.02 -20.66 -34.08
N VAL A 575 -19.45 -21.39 -35.02
CA VAL A 575 -18.97 -20.79 -36.27
C VAL A 575 -20.17 -20.53 -37.18
N PHE A 576 -20.56 -19.27 -37.30
CA PHE A 576 -21.68 -18.86 -38.15
C PHE A 576 -21.26 -18.66 -39.61
N GLU A 577 -20.09 -18.05 -39.82
CA GLU A 577 -19.63 -17.66 -41.15
C GLU A 577 -18.10 -17.53 -41.17
N VAL A 578 -17.48 -17.87 -42.30
CA VAL A 578 -16.04 -17.69 -42.56
C VAL A 578 -15.86 -16.73 -43.74
N LEU A 579 -15.08 -15.68 -43.55
CA LEU A 579 -14.88 -14.56 -44.45
C LEU A 579 -13.40 -14.35 -44.76
N ASP A 580 -13.08 -14.08 -46.02
CA ASP A 580 -11.71 -13.70 -46.43
C ASP A 580 -11.38 -12.25 -46.04
N THR A 581 -12.39 -11.38 -45.98
CA THR A 581 -12.26 -9.96 -45.60
C THR A 581 -13.32 -9.56 -44.60
N LEU A 582 -12.94 -8.76 -43.62
CA LEU A 582 -13.84 -8.26 -42.57
C LEU A 582 -14.91 -7.31 -43.16
N PRO A 583 -16.16 -7.31 -42.64
CA PRO A 583 -17.19 -6.36 -43.06
C PRO A 583 -16.77 -4.89 -42.93
N GLU A 584 -17.23 -4.03 -43.84
CA GLU A 584 -16.78 -2.63 -43.97
C GLU A 584 -17.07 -1.75 -42.73
N ASN A 585 -18.08 -2.12 -41.93
CA ASN A 585 -18.48 -1.44 -40.70
C ASN A 585 -17.94 -2.09 -39.41
N ALA A 586 -16.99 -3.00 -39.52
CA ALA A 586 -16.41 -3.68 -38.36
C ALA A 586 -15.37 -2.81 -37.64
N VAL A 587 -15.39 -2.86 -36.32
CA VAL A 587 -14.41 -2.22 -35.43
C VAL A 587 -13.46 -3.29 -34.91
N VAL A 588 -12.17 -3.19 -35.27
CA VAL A 588 -11.13 -4.11 -34.81
C VAL A 588 -10.71 -3.73 -33.38
N GLY A 589 -10.62 -4.72 -32.50
CA GLY A 589 -10.17 -4.57 -31.13
C GLY A 589 -8.65 -4.43 -30.98
N VAL A 590 -8.21 -4.09 -29.78
CA VAL A 590 -6.79 -3.97 -29.42
C VAL A 590 -6.26 -5.32 -28.95
N VAL A 591 -5.11 -5.75 -29.48
CA VAL A 591 -4.45 -7.00 -29.07
C VAL A 591 -3.23 -6.68 -28.20
N TYR A 592 -3.17 -7.28 -27.01
CA TYR A 592 -2.01 -7.32 -26.14
C TYR A 592 -1.42 -8.73 -26.09
N HIS A 593 -0.09 -8.83 -26.04
CA HIS A 593 0.58 -10.09 -25.73
C HIS A 593 0.70 -10.26 -24.21
N ARG A 594 0.25 -11.40 -23.69
CA ARG A 594 0.46 -11.79 -22.29
C ARG A 594 1.90 -12.26 -22.14
N VAL A 595 2.72 -11.44 -21.47
CA VAL A 595 4.13 -11.73 -21.20
C VAL A 595 4.24 -12.86 -20.17
N LEU A 596 4.97 -13.92 -20.51
CA LEU A 596 5.34 -15.01 -19.61
C LEU A 596 6.86 -14.94 -19.38
N SER A 597 7.30 -14.88 -18.13
CA SER A 597 8.72 -14.99 -17.76
C SER A 597 9.06 -16.44 -17.46
N ASP A 598 10.23 -16.91 -17.88
CA ASP A 598 10.77 -18.18 -17.38
C ASP A 598 11.23 -18.06 -15.91
N ALA A 599 11.68 -19.18 -15.33
CA ALA A 599 12.13 -19.25 -13.94
C ALA A 599 13.34 -18.34 -13.62
N ASP A 600 14.05 -17.88 -14.67
CA ASP A 600 15.24 -17.03 -14.57
C ASP A 600 14.91 -15.54 -14.87
N GLY A 601 13.64 -15.22 -15.15
CA GLY A 601 13.16 -13.87 -15.43
C GLY A 601 13.35 -13.41 -16.89
N SER A 602 13.71 -14.32 -17.80
CA SER A 602 13.86 -14.01 -19.23
C SER A 602 12.49 -13.93 -19.91
N ILE A 603 12.28 -12.89 -20.73
CA ILE A 603 11.06 -12.70 -21.51
C ILE A 603 11.30 -13.28 -22.91
N THR A 604 10.64 -14.38 -23.24
CA THR A 604 10.65 -14.98 -24.58
C THR A 604 9.37 -14.62 -25.32
N GLY A 605 9.33 -13.42 -25.90
CA GLY A 605 8.24 -12.92 -26.75
C GLY A 605 8.59 -11.60 -27.42
N SER A 606 7.95 -11.26 -28.53
CA SER A 606 8.18 -9.98 -29.23
C SER A 606 7.67 -8.81 -28.37
N LEU A 607 8.58 -7.96 -27.87
CA LEU A 607 8.21 -6.71 -27.20
C LEU A 607 7.77 -5.67 -28.25
N MET A 608 6.81 -4.80 -27.91
CA MET A 608 6.45 -3.62 -28.70
C MET A 608 6.74 -2.33 -27.93
N GLY A 609 7.17 -1.29 -28.64
CA GLY A 609 7.54 0.03 -28.08
C GLY A 609 9.06 0.19 -27.88
N ASN A 610 9.47 1.26 -27.18
CA ASN A 610 10.88 1.66 -27.05
C ASN A 610 11.82 0.55 -26.53
N ALA A 611 11.30 -0.43 -25.77
CA ALA A 611 12.09 -1.57 -25.30
C ALA A 611 12.52 -2.53 -26.44
N SER A 612 11.78 -2.58 -27.55
CA SER A 612 12.10 -3.39 -28.74
C SER A 612 13.09 -2.70 -29.70
N SER A 613 13.31 -1.39 -29.53
CA SER A 613 14.17 -0.55 -30.37
C SER A 613 15.23 0.22 -29.57
N ALA A 614 15.41 -0.09 -28.29
CA ALA A 614 16.37 0.59 -27.42
C ALA A 614 17.81 0.19 -27.79
N THR A 615 18.38 0.90 -28.76
CA THR A 615 19.83 0.93 -28.97
C THR A 615 20.52 1.96 -28.06
N VAL A 616 19.75 2.76 -27.30
CA VAL A 616 20.28 3.81 -26.41
C VAL A 616 19.66 3.84 -25.00
N LEU A 617 20.46 4.23 -24.02
CA LEU A 617 20.10 4.55 -22.64
C LEU A 617 19.21 5.80 -22.59
N GLN A 618 18.09 5.73 -21.87
CA GLN A 618 17.14 6.85 -21.69
C GLN A 618 17.78 8.11 -21.07
N THR A 619 18.90 7.95 -20.35
CA THR A 619 19.73 9.06 -19.87
C THR A 619 21.20 8.66 -20.01
N ALA A 620 21.92 9.37 -20.87
CA ALA A 620 23.32 9.09 -21.14
C ALA A 620 24.18 9.25 -19.86
N ARG A 621 25.11 8.32 -19.64
CA ARG A 621 26.01 8.32 -18.48
C ARG A 621 27.36 8.89 -18.87
N SER A 622 27.99 9.68 -18.01
CA SER A 622 29.34 10.17 -18.26
C SER A 622 30.36 9.12 -17.83
N ILE A 623 31.09 8.53 -18.77
CA ILE A 623 32.15 7.53 -18.53
C ILE A 623 33.46 8.15 -19.03
N GLY A 624 34.44 8.35 -18.15
CA GLY A 624 35.71 9.00 -18.50
C GLY A 624 35.59 10.43 -19.04
N GLY A 625 34.49 11.13 -18.71
CA GLY A 625 34.20 12.50 -19.18
C GLY A 625 33.46 12.58 -20.53
N VAL A 626 33.08 11.43 -21.12
CA VAL A 626 32.29 11.38 -22.37
C VAL A 626 30.90 10.83 -22.10
N LEU A 627 29.89 11.47 -22.68
CA LEU A 627 28.50 11.07 -22.60
C LEU A 627 28.29 9.79 -23.44
N PHE A 628 27.90 8.69 -22.80
CA PHE A 628 27.63 7.41 -23.44
C PHE A 628 26.16 7.04 -23.29
N ASP A 629 25.50 6.85 -24.43
CA ASP A 629 24.13 6.39 -24.51
C ASP A 629 24.02 4.97 -25.09
N GLY A 630 25.09 4.34 -25.58
CA GLY A 630 25.02 2.99 -26.15
C GLY A 630 24.68 2.92 -27.64
N SER A 631 24.45 4.05 -28.32
CA SER A 631 24.16 4.06 -29.77
C SER A 631 25.37 3.66 -30.64
N LYS A 632 26.58 3.78 -30.10
CA LYS A 632 27.88 3.49 -30.75
C LYS A 632 28.90 3.04 -29.72
N ASP A 633 29.99 2.39 -30.15
CA ASP A 633 31.15 2.11 -29.29
C ASP A 633 31.67 3.40 -28.64
N ILE A 634 32.02 3.31 -27.36
CA ILE A 634 32.46 4.48 -26.59
C ILE A 634 33.87 4.93 -26.99
N VAL A 635 34.04 6.21 -27.29
CA VAL A 635 35.34 6.82 -27.63
C VAL A 635 35.80 7.69 -26.46
N LEU A 636 36.82 7.23 -25.74
CA LEU A 636 37.40 7.87 -24.56
C LEU A 636 38.68 8.66 -24.93
N PRO A 637 38.75 9.96 -24.60
CA PRO A 637 39.93 10.81 -24.82
C PRO A 637 41.13 10.28 -24.03
N GLY A 638 42.22 9.92 -24.72
CA GLY A 638 43.43 9.33 -24.12
C GLY A 638 43.49 7.80 -24.16
N VAL A 639 42.44 7.12 -24.63
CA VAL A 639 42.41 5.65 -24.79
C VAL A 639 42.24 5.25 -26.26
N ASN A 640 41.20 5.75 -26.93
CA ASN A 640 40.83 5.38 -28.30
C ASN A 640 40.49 6.58 -29.21
N ALA A 641 40.63 7.81 -28.70
CA ALA A 641 40.82 9.04 -29.50
C ALA A 641 41.73 10.04 -28.79
N GLN A 642 42.31 10.98 -29.54
CA GLN A 642 43.29 11.96 -29.05
C GLN A 642 42.68 12.86 -27.95
N GLY A 643 43.27 12.85 -26.75
CA GLY A 643 42.74 13.54 -25.56
C GLY A 643 43.77 13.72 -24.45
N ASN A 644 43.53 14.64 -23.51
CA ASN A 644 44.49 15.15 -22.52
C ASN A 644 44.61 14.32 -21.21
N GLN A 645 44.08 13.11 -21.16
CA GLN A 645 44.08 12.26 -19.96
C GLN A 645 45.36 11.39 -19.93
N SER A 646 45.96 11.24 -18.75
CA SER A 646 47.23 10.52 -18.56
C SER A 646 47.01 9.02 -18.36
N THR A 647 47.24 8.20 -19.40
CA THR A 647 47.28 6.73 -19.33
C THR A 647 48.73 6.26 -19.30
N SER A 648 49.19 5.76 -18.15
CA SER A 648 50.59 5.63 -17.77
C SER A 648 51.43 4.61 -18.57
N GLY A 649 52.10 5.09 -19.61
CA GLY A 649 53.27 4.49 -20.26
C GLY A 649 53.96 5.49 -21.20
N ASN A 650 55.31 5.53 -21.22
CA ASN A 650 56.18 6.52 -21.89
C ASN A 650 56.08 6.62 -23.45
N ALA A 651 54.97 6.23 -24.06
CA ALA A 651 54.76 6.29 -25.50
C ALA A 651 54.15 7.63 -25.98
N ALA A 652 53.47 8.40 -25.11
CA ALA A 652 52.64 9.54 -25.55
C ALA A 652 53.31 10.93 -25.49
N THR A 653 54.53 11.08 -24.96
CA THR A 653 55.16 12.42 -24.73
C THR A 653 56.55 12.62 -25.35
N ALA A 654 57.00 11.78 -26.29
CA ALA A 654 58.23 12.03 -27.05
C ALA A 654 58.07 13.08 -28.17
N SER A 655 57.28 14.15 -27.94
CA SER A 655 56.94 15.15 -28.97
C SER A 655 58.14 15.96 -29.48
N LYS A 656 59.29 15.93 -28.79
CA LYS A 656 60.53 16.62 -29.24
C LYS A 656 61.29 15.88 -30.35
N LEU A 657 61.03 14.60 -30.59
CA LEU A 657 61.62 13.80 -31.69
C LEU A 657 60.66 13.59 -32.88
N GLN A 658 59.42 14.07 -32.78
CA GLN A 658 58.44 14.05 -33.87
C GLN A 658 58.89 14.90 -35.09
N ILE A 659 59.85 15.80 -34.88
CA ILE A 659 60.64 16.48 -35.92
C ILE A 659 62.11 16.12 -35.68
N ALA A 660 62.74 15.48 -36.67
CA ALA A 660 64.11 15.00 -36.57
C ALA A 660 65.09 16.12 -36.17
N ARG A 661 65.96 15.83 -35.20
CA ARG A 661 66.93 16.78 -34.63
C ARG A 661 68.30 16.58 -35.28
N SER A 662 68.98 17.68 -35.63
CA SER A 662 70.35 17.61 -36.15
C SER A 662 71.35 17.38 -35.02
N ILE A 663 71.99 16.22 -35.01
CA ILE A 663 73.09 15.87 -34.10
C ILE A 663 74.34 15.67 -34.98
N GLY A 664 75.37 16.49 -34.78
CA GLY A 664 76.57 16.49 -35.65
C GLY A 664 76.32 16.83 -37.12
N GLY A 665 75.18 17.45 -37.45
CA GLY A 665 74.74 17.76 -38.81
C GLY A 665 73.89 16.68 -39.49
N VAL A 666 73.54 15.58 -38.79
CA VAL A 666 72.71 14.48 -39.32
C VAL A 666 71.36 14.46 -38.60
N SER A 667 70.28 14.23 -39.36
CA SER A 667 68.89 14.24 -38.88
C SER A 667 68.55 12.93 -38.15
N PHE A 668 68.03 13.01 -36.92
CA PHE A 668 67.73 11.86 -36.08
C PHE A 668 66.35 11.97 -35.42
N ASP A 669 65.53 10.93 -35.60
CA ASP A 669 64.16 10.82 -35.05
C ASP A 669 63.97 9.61 -34.12
N GLY A 670 65.04 8.84 -33.87
CA GLY A 670 65.03 7.70 -32.95
C GLY A 670 64.45 6.41 -33.52
N SER A 671 64.14 6.34 -34.82
CA SER A 671 63.61 5.12 -35.44
C SER A 671 64.68 4.06 -35.82
N ALA A 672 65.97 4.43 -35.83
CA ALA A 672 67.13 3.55 -36.07
C ALA A 672 68.43 4.11 -35.44
N ASP A 673 69.51 3.31 -35.35
CA ASP A 673 70.84 3.77 -34.90
C ASP A 673 71.42 4.89 -35.77
N ILE A 674 72.17 5.84 -35.18
CA ILE A 674 72.67 7.05 -35.87
C ILE A 674 74.13 6.91 -36.38
N ASN A 675 74.37 7.28 -37.64
CA ASN A 675 75.71 7.35 -38.25
C ASN A 675 76.18 8.81 -38.39
N LEU A 676 77.31 9.15 -37.76
CA LEU A 676 77.89 10.50 -37.72
C LEU A 676 79.16 10.57 -38.60
N PRO A 677 79.19 11.45 -39.63
CA PRO A 677 80.34 11.57 -40.50
C PRO A 677 81.55 12.15 -39.75
N GLY A 678 82.72 11.53 -39.91
CA GLY A 678 83.96 11.84 -39.18
C GLY A 678 84.14 11.07 -37.85
N VAL A 679 83.18 10.23 -37.44
CA VAL A 679 83.26 9.39 -36.24
C VAL A 679 83.12 7.90 -36.57
N ASN A 680 81.98 7.47 -37.13
CA ASN A 680 81.70 6.05 -37.45
C ASN A 680 81.30 5.82 -38.93
N THR A 681 81.32 6.85 -39.77
CA THR A 681 81.30 6.77 -41.24
C THR A 681 82.13 7.92 -41.82
N SER A 682 82.72 7.76 -43.01
CA SER A 682 83.60 8.75 -43.63
C SER A 682 82.89 10.10 -43.86
N GLY A 683 83.51 11.21 -43.44
CA GLY A 683 82.96 12.57 -43.63
C GLY A 683 83.95 13.69 -43.30
N ASN A 684 83.63 14.92 -43.73
CA ASN A 684 84.51 16.11 -43.78
C ASN A 684 84.31 17.09 -42.59
N GLN A 685 83.93 16.62 -41.40
CA GLN A 685 83.86 17.45 -40.19
C GLN A 685 85.17 17.44 -39.39
N ASN A 686 85.44 18.56 -38.68
CA ASN A 686 86.65 18.83 -37.92
C ASN A 686 86.64 18.17 -36.52
N THR A 687 87.51 17.19 -36.28
CA THR A 687 87.74 16.53 -34.97
C THR A 687 88.99 17.12 -34.30
N SER A 688 88.80 18.09 -33.41
CA SER A 688 89.86 18.97 -32.91
C SER A 688 90.83 18.31 -31.93
N GLY A 689 92.02 17.95 -32.42
CA GLY A 689 93.24 17.69 -31.65
C GLY A 689 94.50 17.99 -32.48
N ASN A 690 95.07 19.19 -32.29
CA ASN A 690 96.37 19.76 -32.73
C ASN A 690 96.99 19.47 -34.11
N ALA A 691 96.36 18.72 -35.01
CA ALA A 691 96.92 18.37 -36.32
C ALA A 691 96.72 19.45 -37.41
N ALA A 692 95.84 20.44 -37.19
CA ALA A 692 95.34 21.33 -38.26
C ALA A 692 95.97 22.74 -38.32
N THR A 693 96.90 23.13 -37.44
CA THR A 693 97.39 24.54 -37.36
C THR A 693 98.93 24.72 -37.35
N ALA A 694 99.72 23.69 -37.65
CA ALA A 694 101.19 23.79 -37.72
C ALA A 694 101.73 24.40 -39.04
N THR A 695 101.25 25.58 -39.44
CA THR A 695 101.66 26.24 -40.70
C THR A 695 102.97 27.05 -40.61
N LYS A 696 103.59 27.19 -39.42
CA LYS A 696 104.80 28.01 -39.24
C LYS A 696 106.15 27.30 -39.49
N LEU A 697 106.17 25.99 -39.70
CA LEU A 697 107.37 25.19 -40.03
C LEU A 697 107.49 24.82 -41.53
N GLN A 698 106.56 25.30 -42.38
CA GLN A 698 106.66 25.12 -43.84
C GLN A 698 107.82 25.87 -44.50
N ALA A 699 108.48 26.79 -43.79
CA ALA A 699 109.69 27.48 -44.24
C ALA A 699 110.83 27.28 -43.22
N ALA A 700 111.93 26.66 -43.66
CA ALA A 700 113.06 26.27 -42.82
C ALA A 700 113.67 27.47 -42.06
N ARG A 701 113.94 27.31 -40.76
CA ARG A 701 114.53 28.35 -39.88
C ARG A 701 116.03 28.09 -39.70
N LYS A 702 116.84 29.16 -39.56
CA LYS A 702 118.29 29.01 -39.29
C LYS A 702 118.56 28.89 -37.79
N ILE A 703 119.28 27.87 -37.37
CA ILE A 703 119.81 27.70 -36.01
C ILE A 703 121.33 27.52 -36.12
N GLY A 704 122.10 28.39 -35.47
CA GLY A 704 123.57 28.40 -35.60
C GLY A 704 124.09 28.64 -37.02
N GLY A 705 123.28 29.24 -37.90
CA GLY A 705 123.60 29.48 -39.32
C GLY A 705 123.16 28.39 -40.30
N VAL A 706 122.71 27.21 -39.81
CA VAL A 706 122.27 26.05 -40.60
C VAL A 706 120.73 25.98 -40.66
N SER A 707 120.16 25.63 -41.82
CA SER A 707 118.70 25.60 -42.06
C SER A 707 118.06 24.32 -41.54
N PHE A 708 116.90 24.41 -40.88
CA PHE A 708 116.19 23.29 -40.26
C PHE A 708 114.68 23.38 -40.49
N ASP A 709 114.10 22.28 -40.97
CA ASP A 709 112.67 22.11 -41.31
C ASP A 709 111.98 20.98 -40.52
N GLY A 710 112.70 20.36 -39.57
CA GLY A 710 112.15 19.32 -38.70
C GLY A 710 112.06 17.93 -39.31
N SER A 711 112.60 17.69 -40.51
CA SER A 711 112.56 16.37 -41.16
C SER A 711 113.72 15.42 -40.79
N ALA A 712 114.82 15.93 -40.20
CA ALA A 712 115.98 15.15 -39.70
C ALA A 712 116.81 15.92 -38.65
N ASP A 713 117.72 15.24 -37.92
CA ASP A 713 118.63 15.85 -36.93
C ASP A 713 119.59 16.91 -37.51
N ILE A 714 120.01 17.89 -36.70
CA ILE A 714 120.84 19.05 -37.13
C ILE A 714 122.32 18.93 -36.73
N ASN A 715 123.24 19.16 -37.67
CA ASN A 715 124.70 19.19 -37.43
C ASN A 715 125.22 20.62 -37.34
N LEU A 716 125.87 20.98 -36.21
CA LEU A 716 126.38 22.32 -35.91
C LEU A 716 127.94 22.33 -35.93
N PRO A 717 128.58 23.24 -36.69
CA PRO A 717 130.03 23.40 -36.68
C PRO A 717 130.54 23.77 -35.28
N GLY A 718 131.59 23.11 -34.79
CA GLY A 718 132.22 23.40 -33.48
C GLY A 718 131.57 22.72 -32.27
N VAL A 719 130.51 21.91 -32.49
CA VAL A 719 129.86 21.09 -31.45
C VAL A 719 129.87 19.61 -31.82
N ASN A 720 129.28 19.22 -32.95
CA ASN A 720 129.14 17.82 -33.38
C ASN A 720 129.59 17.53 -34.83
N THR A 721 130.11 18.54 -35.56
CA THR A 721 130.93 18.36 -36.78
C THR A 721 132.10 19.34 -36.74
N ALA A 722 133.26 18.96 -37.31
CA ALA A 722 134.49 19.73 -37.24
C ALA A 722 134.32 21.18 -37.75
N GLY A 723 134.61 22.15 -36.87
CA GLY A 723 134.56 23.59 -37.15
C GLY A 723 135.55 24.33 -36.25
N ASN A 724 136.16 25.42 -36.74
CA ASN A 724 137.27 26.16 -36.13
C ASN A 724 136.85 27.07 -34.95
N GLN A 725 136.03 26.57 -34.02
CA GLN A 725 135.54 27.30 -32.85
C GLN A 725 136.08 26.66 -31.57
N SER A 726 136.64 27.49 -30.67
CA SER A 726 137.38 27.09 -29.47
C SER A 726 136.49 26.62 -28.32
N THR A 727 136.75 25.45 -27.74
CA THR A 727 135.99 24.86 -26.60
C THR A 727 136.90 24.24 -25.51
N THR A 728 137.83 25.00 -24.91
CA THR A 728 138.59 24.53 -23.73
C THR A 728 138.87 25.61 -22.66
N GLY A 729 138.27 25.44 -21.46
CA GLY A 729 138.85 25.75 -20.14
C GLY A 729 138.55 27.11 -19.45
N ASN A 730 138.14 27.06 -18.15
CA ASN A 730 138.16 28.22 -17.24
C ASN A 730 138.98 27.94 -15.95
N ALA A 731 140.17 27.36 -16.11
CA ALA A 731 141.20 27.24 -15.06
C ALA A 731 142.02 28.53 -14.86
N GLY A 732 141.60 29.67 -15.43
CA GLY A 732 142.45 30.86 -15.56
C GLY A 732 142.46 31.88 -14.41
N THR A 733 141.40 32.02 -13.59
CA THR A 733 141.30 33.24 -12.74
C THR A 733 140.61 33.08 -11.36
N ALA A 734 140.61 31.89 -10.73
CA ALA A 734 139.97 31.70 -9.42
C ALA A 734 140.85 32.12 -8.22
N THR A 735 141.09 33.43 -8.02
CA THR A 735 141.88 33.97 -6.89
C THR A 735 141.06 34.46 -5.69
N LYS A 736 139.72 34.32 -5.68
CA LYS A 736 138.85 34.91 -4.63
C LYS A 736 138.46 33.99 -3.45
N LEU A 737 138.82 32.71 -3.45
CA LEU A 737 138.48 31.75 -2.36
C LEU A 737 139.65 31.45 -1.40
N GLN A 738 140.78 32.15 -1.52
CA GLN A 738 141.94 31.97 -0.63
C GLN A 738 141.73 32.56 0.78
N THR A 739 140.59 33.21 1.06
CA THR A 739 140.23 33.76 2.37
C THR A 739 138.80 33.37 2.72
N ALA A 740 138.62 32.60 3.80
CA ALA A 740 137.33 32.07 4.24
C ALA A 740 136.28 33.19 4.47
N ARG A 741 135.03 32.94 4.05
CA ARG A 741 133.89 33.88 4.19
C ARG A 741 132.96 33.39 5.30
N LYS A 742 132.32 34.30 6.03
CA LYS A 742 131.32 33.92 7.06
C LYS A 742 129.93 33.71 6.44
N ILE A 743 129.28 32.59 6.75
CA ILE A 743 127.87 32.29 6.44
C ILE A 743 127.17 31.96 7.75
N GLY A 744 126.11 32.70 8.10
CA GLY A 744 125.43 32.56 9.39
C GLY A 744 126.32 32.81 10.63
N GLY A 745 127.42 33.58 10.47
CA GLY A 745 128.40 33.85 11.52
C GLY A 745 129.58 32.86 11.59
N VAL A 746 129.53 31.75 10.85
CA VAL A 746 130.53 30.66 10.83
C VAL A 746 131.42 30.76 9.59
N SER A 747 132.74 30.57 9.73
CA SER A 747 133.72 30.71 8.65
C SER A 747 133.73 29.49 7.71
N PHE A 748 133.77 29.70 6.40
CA PHE A 748 133.72 28.65 5.37
C PHE A 748 134.68 28.94 4.20
N ASP A 749 135.48 27.94 3.83
CA ASP A 749 136.46 27.98 2.74
C ASP A 749 136.27 26.86 1.68
N GLY A 750 135.21 26.06 1.83
CA GLY A 750 134.85 25.00 0.87
C GLY A 750 135.62 23.69 1.02
N SER A 751 136.42 23.51 2.07
CA SER A 751 137.18 22.26 2.27
C SER A 751 136.41 21.15 3.01
N THR A 752 135.34 21.45 3.75
CA THR A 752 134.45 20.48 4.44
C THR A 752 133.00 20.99 4.55
N ASP A 753 132.04 20.12 4.90
CA ASP A 753 130.64 20.50 5.21
C ASP A 753 130.53 21.51 6.38
N ILE A 754 129.47 22.32 6.41
CA ILE A 754 129.27 23.42 7.39
C ILE A 754 128.12 23.12 8.38
N ASN A 755 128.35 23.37 9.69
CA ASN A 755 127.34 23.25 10.75
C ASN A 755 126.80 24.62 11.18
N LEU A 756 125.48 24.78 11.25
CA LEU A 756 124.79 26.05 11.56
C LEU A 756 123.92 25.91 12.83
N PRO A 757 124.05 26.81 13.83
CA PRO A 757 123.20 26.78 15.02
C PRO A 757 121.72 26.99 14.66
N GLY A 758 120.81 26.24 15.27
CA GLY A 758 119.35 26.31 15.03
C GLY A 758 118.83 25.47 13.86
N VAL A 759 119.72 24.75 13.17
CA VAL A 759 119.36 23.85 12.05
C VAL A 759 119.81 22.41 12.32
N ASN A 760 121.13 22.19 12.43
CA ASN A 760 121.71 20.85 12.65
C ASN A 760 122.59 20.74 13.91
N THR A 761 122.79 21.86 14.63
CA THR A 761 123.29 21.91 16.01
C THR A 761 122.44 22.90 16.82
N ALA A 762 122.25 22.67 18.12
CA ALA A 762 121.40 23.51 18.97
C ALA A 762 121.82 25.00 18.96
N GLY A 763 120.84 25.89 18.74
CA GLY A 763 121.02 27.35 18.70
C GLY A 763 119.72 28.09 19.01
N ASN A 764 119.84 29.32 19.54
CA ASN A 764 118.75 30.16 20.08
C ASN A 764 118.10 31.07 19.02
N GLN A 765 117.80 30.54 17.83
CA GLN A 765 117.09 31.29 16.78
C GLN A 765 115.57 31.04 16.82
N SER A 766 114.79 32.04 16.43
CA SER A 766 113.32 32.04 16.56
C SER A 766 112.62 31.29 15.42
N THR A 767 111.81 30.25 15.75
CA THR A 767 110.94 29.48 14.83
C THR A 767 109.47 29.64 15.23
N THR A 768 108.84 30.76 14.87
CA THR A 768 107.58 31.21 15.48
C THR A 768 106.32 30.44 15.01
N GLY A 769 105.76 29.60 15.89
CA GLY A 769 104.41 28.99 15.82
C GLY A 769 104.03 28.22 17.11
N ASN A 770 102.72 27.95 17.34
CA ASN A 770 102.15 27.37 18.58
C ASN A 770 102.56 25.90 18.91
N ALA A 771 103.51 25.31 18.21
CA ALA A 771 103.90 23.91 18.38
C ALA A 771 104.57 23.63 19.74
N ALA A 772 105.14 24.64 20.41
CA ALA A 772 105.94 24.46 21.62
C ALA A 772 105.16 24.45 22.96
N THR A 773 103.84 24.76 23.00
CA THR A 773 103.10 24.97 24.28
C THR A 773 101.90 24.05 24.55
N ALA A 774 101.57 23.09 23.67
CA ALA A 774 100.39 22.21 23.80
C ALA A 774 100.59 20.97 24.71
N THR A 775 101.14 21.14 25.93
CA THR A 775 101.47 20.00 26.82
C THR A 775 100.27 19.32 27.48
N LYS A 776 99.09 19.96 27.57
CA LYS A 776 97.91 19.44 28.30
C LYS A 776 97.14 18.30 27.62
N LEU A 777 97.31 18.09 26.31
CA LEU A 777 96.67 17.03 25.51
C LEU A 777 97.53 15.76 25.37
N GLN A 778 98.72 15.72 26.00
CA GLN A 778 99.55 14.51 26.07
C GLN A 778 98.88 13.35 26.84
N THR A 779 97.82 13.63 27.60
CA THR A 779 96.97 12.62 28.23
C THR A 779 95.52 12.88 27.82
N PRO A 780 94.80 11.90 27.24
CA PRO A 780 93.42 12.07 26.81
C PRO A 780 92.52 12.58 27.94
N ARG A 781 91.58 13.47 27.62
CA ARG A 781 90.60 14.02 28.57
C ARG A 781 89.22 13.50 28.24
N THR A 782 88.38 13.27 29.25
CA THR A 782 86.97 12.93 29.02
C THR A 782 86.11 14.18 28.90
N ILE A 783 85.27 14.22 27.87
CA ILE A 783 84.21 15.23 27.69
C ILE A 783 82.91 14.43 27.59
N ASN A 784 81.99 14.64 28.55
CA ASN A 784 80.78 13.83 28.71
C ASN A 784 81.05 12.31 28.70
N ASN A 785 82.07 11.87 29.46
CA ASN A 785 82.56 10.49 29.56
C ASN A 785 83.11 9.86 28.26
N VAL A 786 83.31 10.64 27.19
CA VAL A 786 84.01 10.19 25.97
C VAL A 786 85.44 10.73 25.94
N SER A 787 86.43 9.86 25.70
CA SER A 787 87.86 10.21 25.67
C SER A 787 88.23 11.01 24.41
N PHE A 788 89.00 12.09 24.57
CA PHE A 788 89.45 12.98 23.50
C PHE A 788 90.94 13.32 23.63
N ASP A 789 91.69 13.10 22.53
CA ASP A 789 93.14 13.31 22.42
C ASP A 789 93.54 14.27 21.28
N GLY A 790 92.56 14.81 20.55
CA GLY A 790 92.78 15.75 19.45
C GLY A 790 93.20 15.12 18.11
N SER A 791 93.25 13.78 18.00
CA SER A 791 93.61 13.10 16.74
C SER A 791 92.48 13.04 15.71
N ALA A 792 91.22 13.23 16.15
CA ALA A 792 90.02 13.27 15.31
C ALA A 792 88.91 14.11 15.97
N ASN A 793 87.81 14.35 15.25
CA ASN A 793 86.61 14.98 15.82
C ASN A 793 86.00 14.13 16.94
N ILE A 794 85.53 14.76 18.02
CA ILE A 794 84.84 14.08 19.12
C ILE A 794 83.35 13.87 18.78
N SER A 795 82.81 12.67 19.03
CA SER A 795 81.39 12.34 18.85
C SER A 795 80.73 12.08 20.20
N ILE A 796 79.68 12.83 20.54
CA ILE A 796 78.95 12.73 21.81
C ILE A 796 77.48 12.39 21.49
N PRO A 797 77.02 11.16 21.75
CA PRO A 797 75.60 10.82 21.60
C PRO A 797 74.77 11.53 22.68
N THR A 798 73.63 12.11 22.31
CA THR A 798 72.81 12.96 23.19
C THR A 798 71.84 12.20 24.10
N LEU A 799 71.46 10.95 23.75
CA LEU A 799 70.73 9.99 24.60
C LEU A 799 71.30 8.58 24.37
N VAL A 800 71.69 7.86 25.43
CA VAL A 800 72.21 6.47 25.37
C VAL A 800 71.43 5.61 26.35
N SER A 801 71.16 4.34 26.01
CA SER A 801 70.49 3.38 26.90
C SER A 801 71.30 3.22 28.19
N CYS A 802 70.64 3.36 29.33
CA CYS A 802 71.19 3.06 30.65
C CYS A 802 71.04 1.56 31.01
N GLY A 803 70.65 0.72 30.05
CA GLY A 803 70.48 -0.72 30.22
C GLY A 803 69.12 -1.11 30.80
N ARG A 804 69.02 -2.36 31.23
CA ARG A 804 67.78 -2.98 31.73
C ARG A 804 67.53 -2.62 33.18
N VAL A 805 66.36 -2.04 33.48
CA VAL A 805 65.99 -1.61 34.84
C VAL A 805 64.56 -2.05 35.12
N ALA A 806 64.29 -2.69 36.27
CA ALA A 806 62.94 -3.11 36.66
C ALA A 806 62.02 -1.91 36.93
N ALA A 807 60.71 -2.09 36.75
CA ALA A 807 59.74 -1.02 37.01
C ALA A 807 59.81 -0.59 38.48
N LEU A 808 60.01 0.70 38.72
CA LEU A 808 60.00 1.26 40.08
C LEU A 808 58.63 1.04 40.74
N GLU A 809 58.64 0.60 42.01
CA GLU A 809 57.45 0.29 42.81
C GLU A 809 57.26 1.31 43.96
N ALA A 810 55.99 1.45 44.40
CA ALA A 810 55.57 2.35 45.48
C ALA A 810 56.06 3.79 45.29
N ASN A 811 56.84 4.33 46.23
CA ASN A 811 57.37 5.69 46.23
C ASN A 811 58.85 5.77 45.79
N SER A 812 59.43 4.68 45.27
CA SER A 812 60.82 4.62 44.81
C SER A 812 61.07 5.54 43.61
N GLN A 813 62.24 6.16 43.58
CA GLN A 813 62.60 7.20 42.61
C GLN A 813 63.76 6.79 41.69
N GLY A 814 63.79 7.34 40.47
CA GLY A 814 64.93 7.23 39.56
C GLY A 814 66.20 7.87 40.14
N ALA A 815 67.35 7.26 39.85
CA ALA A 815 68.64 7.59 40.47
C ALA A 815 69.30 8.90 39.96
N MET A 816 68.93 9.39 38.77
CA MET A 816 69.54 10.60 38.18
C MET A 816 68.46 11.55 37.65
N SER A 817 68.70 12.85 37.75
CA SER A 817 67.86 13.88 37.15
C SER A 817 68.11 14.01 35.64
N GLY A 818 67.10 14.43 34.89
CA GLY A 818 67.14 14.59 33.44
C GLY A 818 66.33 13.54 32.69
N ILE A 819 66.62 13.39 31.39
CA ILE A 819 65.98 12.39 30.52
C ILE A 819 66.90 11.18 30.43
N GLN A 820 66.36 10.00 30.73
CA GLN A 820 67.07 8.73 30.72
C GLN A 820 66.30 7.73 29.87
N MET A 821 67.02 6.81 29.23
CA MET A 821 66.43 5.73 28.45
C MET A 821 66.79 4.39 29.06
N TYR A 822 65.81 3.54 29.34
CA TYR A 822 65.98 2.19 29.86
C TYR A 822 65.37 1.15 28.93
N GLU A 823 65.75 -0.11 29.13
CA GLU A 823 65.14 -1.26 28.49
C GLU A 823 64.18 -1.97 29.46
N ALA A 824 62.92 -2.11 29.05
CA ALA A 824 61.98 -3.03 29.67
C ALA A 824 62.24 -4.43 29.10
N TYR A 825 62.60 -5.37 29.97
CA TYR A 825 62.96 -6.74 29.60
C TYR A 825 62.61 -7.71 30.74
N SER A 826 61.42 -8.30 30.67
CA SER A 826 60.90 -9.30 31.63
C SER A 826 60.99 -8.85 33.10
N ASN A 827 60.71 -7.57 33.38
CA ASN A 827 61.05 -6.90 34.64
C ASN A 827 59.93 -5.98 35.18
N ASN A 828 58.71 -6.53 35.29
CA ASN A 828 57.53 -5.93 35.95
C ASN A 828 56.89 -4.70 35.27
N TYR A 829 57.23 -4.41 34.02
CA TYR A 829 56.49 -3.42 33.20
C TYR A 829 55.21 -4.02 32.58
N PRO A 830 54.24 -3.18 32.16
CA PRO A 830 53.02 -3.63 31.47
C PRO A 830 53.26 -4.50 30.23
N THR A 831 54.41 -4.37 29.58
CA THR A 831 54.85 -5.22 28.47
C THR A 831 56.13 -5.95 28.82
N THR A 832 56.27 -7.18 28.33
CA THR A 832 57.48 -8.01 28.57
C THR A 832 58.74 -7.37 27.96
N TYR A 833 58.63 -6.70 26.82
CA TYR A 833 59.76 -6.07 26.12
C TYR A 833 59.41 -4.67 25.64
N GLY A 834 60.33 -3.72 25.76
CA GLY A 834 60.13 -2.35 25.30
C GLY A 834 61.25 -1.39 25.67
N ASN A 835 61.09 -0.12 25.30
CA ASN A 835 61.96 0.98 25.74
C ASN A 835 61.18 1.89 26.68
N VAL A 836 61.84 2.36 27.73
CA VAL A 836 61.27 3.31 28.70
C VAL A 836 62.05 4.61 28.61
N ILE A 837 61.33 5.72 28.43
CA ILE A 837 61.87 7.06 28.63
C ILE A 837 61.45 7.49 30.02
N HIS A 838 62.44 7.70 30.89
CA HIS A 838 62.25 8.19 32.25
C HIS A 838 62.67 9.66 32.32
N LEU A 839 61.81 10.49 32.90
CA LEU A 839 62.03 11.92 33.05
C LEU A 839 61.96 12.27 34.52
N LYS A 840 63.06 12.82 35.06
CA LYS A 840 63.13 13.30 36.44
C LYS A 840 63.54 14.77 36.47
N GLY A 841 62.81 15.60 37.20
CA GLY A 841 63.17 17.00 37.39
C GLY A 841 64.51 17.17 38.12
N ALA A 842 65.24 18.24 37.77
CA ALA A 842 66.53 18.56 38.39
C ALA A 842 66.39 19.26 39.75
N ALA A 843 65.39 20.14 39.89
CA ALA A 843 65.12 20.90 41.12
C ALA A 843 63.91 20.35 41.90
N SER A 844 62.84 19.98 41.18
CA SER A 844 61.65 19.35 41.76
C SER A 844 61.63 17.87 41.37
N SER A 845 61.60 16.97 42.36
CA SER A 845 61.76 15.52 42.17
C SER A 845 60.52 14.80 41.60
N GLY A 846 59.73 15.49 40.77
CA GLY A 846 58.63 14.88 40.02
C GLY A 846 59.15 14.01 38.89
N GLU A 847 58.47 12.90 38.64
CA GLU A 847 58.91 11.89 37.68
C GLU A 847 57.80 11.46 36.73
N GLY A 848 58.17 11.12 35.51
CA GLY A 848 57.26 10.60 34.48
C GLY A 848 57.95 9.53 33.67
N GLU A 849 57.18 8.52 33.26
CA GLU A 849 57.68 7.45 32.40
C GLU A 849 56.75 7.23 31.21
N LEU A 850 57.37 7.08 30.03
CA LEU A 850 56.73 6.61 28.81
C LEU A 850 57.36 5.28 28.41
N LEU A 851 56.56 4.22 28.40
CA LEU A 851 56.94 2.90 27.93
C LEU A 851 56.40 2.67 26.53
N ILE A 852 57.29 2.35 25.59
CA ILE A 852 56.93 1.92 24.24
C ILE A 852 57.25 0.43 24.16
N GLY A 853 56.20 -0.41 24.10
CA GLY A 853 56.38 -1.84 23.94
C GLY A 853 57.01 -2.19 22.60
N TRP A 854 57.61 -3.37 22.51
CA TRP A 854 57.99 -3.96 21.22
C TRP A 854 56.92 -4.92 20.76
N SER A 855 56.50 -4.81 19.50
CA SER A 855 55.59 -5.79 18.92
C SER A 855 56.34 -7.09 18.65
N GLY A 856 55.74 -8.22 19.01
CA GLY A 856 56.30 -9.54 18.71
C GLY A 856 56.28 -9.90 17.22
N THR A 857 55.67 -9.06 16.37
CA THR A 857 55.49 -9.26 14.94
C THR A 857 55.86 -7.99 14.18
N SER A 858 56.77 -8.08 13.21
CA SER A 858 57.17 -6.92 12.41
C SER A 858 55.97 -6.28 11.71
N GLY A 859 55.87 -4.95 11.81
CA GLY A 859 54.79 -4.17 11.19
C GLY A 859 53.49 -4.07 12.00
N THR A 860 53.36 -4.77 13.13
CA THR A 860 52.22 -4.58 14.05
C THR A 860 52.51 -3.49 15.07
N HIS A 861 51.45 -2.81 15.52
CA HIS A 861 51.56 -1.71 16.48
C HIS A 861 51.69 -2.25 17.90
N ALA A 862 52.72 -1.80 18.62
CA ALA A 862 52.90 -2.12 20.02
C ALA A 862 52.12 -1.13 20.91
N PRO A 863 51.64 -1.56 22.09
CA PRO A 863 51.00 -0.67 23.03
C PRO A 863 52.02 0.30 23.66
N VAL A 864 51.56 1.50 23.97
CA VAL A 864 52.34 2.56 24.64
C VAL A 864 51.68 2.87 25.97
N TYR A 865 52.47 3.01 27.03
CA TYR A 865 51.98 3.27 28.38
C TYR A 865 52.65 4.50 28.98
N VAL A 866 51.92 5.20 29.85
CA VAL A 866 52.41 6.34 30.60
C VAL A 866 52.11 6.16 32.08
N ARG A 867 53.00 6.64 32.94
CA ARG A 867 52.73 6.84 34.37
C ARG A 867 53.48 8.05 34.88
N SER A 868 53.06 8.55 36.04
CA SER A 868 53.69 9.70 36.66
C SER A 868 53.73 9.58 38.18
N ARG A 869 54.63 10.35 38.78
CA ARG A 869 54.78 10.51 40.22
C ARG A 869 54.97 12.00 40.51
N ARG A 870 54.20 12.51 41.47
CA ARG A 870 54.29 13.91 41.91
C ARG A 870 55.64 14.20 42.60
N ASP A 871 56.04 15.46 42.62
CA ASP A 871 57.24 16.00 43.29
C ASP A 871 57.13 16.03 44.83
N ALA A 872 56.64 14.96 45.47
CA ALA A 872 56.62 14.79 46.92
C ALA A 872 57.35 13.50 47.34
N SER A 873 57.94 13.45 48.53
CA SER A 873 58.78 12.32 48.99
C SER A 873 57.97 11.05 49.26
N ASP A 874 56.71 11.18 49.64
CA ASP A 874 55.77 10.09 49.92
C ASP A 874 54.83 9.76 48.74
N ALA A 875 54.94 10.49 47.63
CA ALA A 875 54.11 10.23 46.45
C ALA A 875 54.42 8.84 45.86
N ASN A 876 53.37 8.04 45.71
CA ASN A 876 53.43 6.79 44.96
C ASN A 876 53.38 7.07 43.45
N TRP A 877 53.95 6.15 42.67
CA TRP A 877 53.69 6.09 41.23
C TRP A 877 52.20 5.88 40.96
N SER A 878 51.68 6.57 39.94
CA SER A 878 50.39 6.20 39.36
C SER A 878 50.46 4.78 38.80
N ALA A 879 49.32 4.11 38.72
CA ALA A 879 49.21 2.92 37.88
C ALA A 879 49.58 3.29 36.43
N TRP A 880 50.07 2.31 35.68
CA TRP A 880 50.31 2.46 34.25
C TRP A 880 48.99 2.65 33.51
N ALA A 881 48.93 3.69 32.67
CA ALA A 881 47.81 3.97 31.78
C ALA A 881 48.23 3.73 30.33
N GLN A 882 47.45 2.97 29.58
CA GLN A 882 47.71 2.74 28.16
C GLN A 882 47.23 3.92 27.31
N LEU A 883 48.01 4.31 26.31
CA LEU A 883 47.62 5.27 25.28
C LEU A 883 47.01 4.53 24.08
N TYR A 884 45.78 4.89 23.71
CA TYR A 884 45.08 4.31 22.56
C TYR A 884 45.26 5.15 21.29
N THR A 885 45.26 4.48 20.14
CA THR A 885 45.39 5.11 18.81
C THR A 885 44.36 4.54 17.85
N THR A 886 44.23 5.13 16.65
CA THR A 886 43.35 4.59 15.60
C THR A 886 43.71 3.16 15.19
N LEU A 887 44.96 2.75 15.38
CA LEU A 887 45.49 1.41 15.06
C LEU A 887 45.61 0.49 16.29
N ASN A 888 45.43 1.03 17.50
CA ASN A 888 45.32 0.28 18.77
C ASN A 888 44.15 0.87 19.57
N LYS A 889 42.91 0.51 19.19
CA LYS A 889 41.67 1.08 19.74
C LYS A 889 41.29 0.41 21.07
N PRO A 890 40.65 1.11 22.02
CA PRO A 890 40.10 0.48 23.21
C PRO A 890 38.94 -0.46 22.84
N SER A 891 38.78 -1.56 23.58
CA SER A 891 37.54 -2.33 23.56
C SER A 891 36.44 -1.60 24.33
N ALA A 892 35.17 -1.96 24.10
CA ALA A 892 34.05 -1.38 24.82
C ALA A 892 34.19 -1.57 26.35
N ALA A 893 34.77 -2.70 26.80
CA ALA A 893 35.07 -2.95 28.20
C ALA A 893 36.14 -2.00 28.76
N ASP A 894 37.15 -1.65 27.98
CA ASP A 894 38.26 -0.78 28.41
C ASP A 894 37.81 0.66 28.72
N VAL A 895 36.67 1.09 28.17
CA VAL A 895 36.13 2.45 28.35
C VAL A 895 34.73 2.49 28.97
N GLY A 896 34.20 1.34 29.41
CA GLY A 896 32.85 1.26 29.99
C GLY A 896 31.72 1.55 28.98
N ALA A 897 31.95 1.32 27.70
CA ALA A 897 30.94 1.45 26.65
C ALA A 897 30.14 0.14 26.46
N LEU A 898 28.92 0.25 25.94
CA LEU A 898 28.10 -0.92 25.59
C LEU A 898 28.60 -1.54 24.27
N PRO A 899 28.86 -2.86 24.20
CA PRO A 899 29.25 -3.51 22.95
C PRO A 899 28.16 -3.45 21.88
N LEU A 900 28.55 -3.39 20.60
CA LEU A 900 27.64 -3.52 19.45
C LEU A 900 26.87 -4.86 19.43
N SER A 901 27.42 -5.90 20.05
CA SER A 901 26.75 -7.20 20.23
C SER A 901 25.64 -7.18 21.30
N GLY A 902 25.41 -6.05 21.96
CA GLY A 902 24.46 -5.90 23.06
C GLY A 902 25.06 -6.25 24.43
N GLY A 903 24.41 -5.77 25.50
CA GLY A 903 24.81 -6.00 26.89
C GLY A 903 23.74 -5.51 27.88
N THR A 904 23.95 -5.78 29.17
CA THR A 904 23.03 -5.36 30.24
C THR A 904 23.38 -3.96 30.73
N LEU A 905 22.42 -3.03 30.67
CA LEU A 905 22.51 -1.73 31.35
C LEU A 905 21.96 -1.90 32.77
N SER A 906 22.78 -1.65 33.80
CA SER A 906 22.44 -1.86 35.21
C SER A 906 21.82 -0.63 35.91
N GLY A 907 21.37 0.37 35.14
CA GLY A 907 20.74 1.60 35.63
C GLY A 907 19.55 2.05 34.79
N GLY A 908 18.93 3.17 35.15
CA GLY A 908 17.84 3.76 34.36
C GLY A 908 18.31 4.22 32.98
N LEU A 909 17.52 3.96 31.94
CA LEU A 909 17.75 4.44 30.58
C LEU A 909 16.76 5.58 30.28
N THR A 910 17.27 6.79 30.05
CA THR A 910 16.50 7.91 29.51
C THR A 910 17.00 8.20 28.10
N ALA A 911 16.16 8.00 27.09
CA ALA A 911 16.45 8.33 25.70
C ALA A 911 15.71 9.62 25.30
N ALA A 912 16.40 10.54 24.62
CA ALA A 912 15.80 11.79 24.13
C ALA A 912 14.94 11.58 22.87
N GLY A 913 15.17 10.48 22.14
CA GLY A 913 14.39 10.06 20.97
C GLY A 913 13.75 8.68 21.18
N ASP A 914 13.27 8.09 20.09
CA ASP A 914 12.53 6.83 20.12
C ASP A 914 13.41 5.63 20.51
N ILE A 915 12.85 4.74 21.32
CA ILE A 915 13.42 3.41 21.57
C ILE A 915 12.71 2.43 20.63
N ILE A 916 13.38 1.98 19.58
CA ILE A 916 12.81 1.08 18.56
C ILE A 916 13.35 -0.33 18.77
N SER A 917 12.44 -1.31 18.92
CA SER A 917 12.79 -2.73 18.87
C SER A 917 12.48 -3.32 17.51
N ARG A 918 13.46 -4.01 16.91
CA ARG A 918 13.28 -4.78 15.66
C ARG A 918 12.95 -6.26 15.91
N SER A 919 12.78 -6.63 17.18
CA SER A 919 12.38 -7.97 17.60
C SER A 919 10.88 -8.04 17.74
N ALA A 920 10.26 -9.17 17.37
CA ALA A 920 8.83 -9.36 17.53
C ALA A 920 8.38 -9.21 18.99
N ASN A 921 9.15 -9.75 19.94
CA ASN A 921 8.95 -9.50 21.38
C ASN A 921 9.64 -8.17 21.74
N ALA A 922 8.97 -7.06 21.45
CA ALA A 922 9.59 -5.75 21.34
C ALA A 922 10.01 -5.15 22.69
N TYR A 923 9.07 -5.04 23.64
CA TYR A 923 9.29 -4.39 24.93
C TYR A 923 8.79 -5.29 26.05
N ARG A 924 9.64 -5.56 27.04
CA ARG A 924 9.34 -6.45 28.17
C ARG A 924 9.57 -5.75 29.49
N ALA A 925 8.56 -5.78 30.34
CA ALA A 925 8.67 -5.51 31.77
C ALA A 925 8.73 -6.86 32.51
N ALA A 926 9.94 -7.27 32.89
CA ALA A 926 10.19 -8.51 33.62
C ALA A 926 10.34 -8.21 35.12
N TYR A 927 9.23 -8.21 35.85
CA TYR A 927 9.22 -7.88 37.29
C TYR A 927 8.23 -8.74 38.06
N GLY A 928 8.66 -9.30 39.20
CA GLY A 928 7.85 -10.21 40.00
C GLY A 928 7.69 -11.60 39.35
N ASN A 929 6.55 -12.26 39.60
CA ASN A 929 6.30 -13.63 39.12
C ASN A 929 5.95 -13.73 37.63
N TYR A 930 5.52 -12.65 36.99
CA TYR A 930 5.09 -12.65 35.59
C TYR A 930 5.85 -11.58 34.82
N GLY A 931 6.19 -11.88 33.57
CA GLY A 931 6.70 -10.91 32.62
C GLY A 931 5.55 -10.38 31.79
N PHE A 932 5.39 -9.07 31.72
CA PHE A 932 4.53 -8.43 30.72
C PHE A 932 5.38 -8.03 29.52
N PHE A 933 4.89 -8.27 28.31
CA PHE A 933 5.57 -7.76 27.12
C PHE A 933 4.62 -7.48 25.97
N ILE A 934 5.02 -6.50 25.16
CA ILE A 934 4.36 -6.15 23.92
C ILE A 934 5.04 -6.93 22.81
N ARG A 935 4.26 -7.72 22.08
CA ARG A 935 4.72 -8.49 20.92
C ARG A 935 4.05 -7.99 19.65
N ASN A 936 4.81 -7.61 18.64
CA ASN A 936 4.32 -7.37 17.28
C ASN A 936 4.91 -8.45 16.36
N ASP A 937 4.08 -9.33 15.83
CA ASP A 937 4.52 -10.40 14.93
C ASP A 937 4.38 -10.06 13.43
N GLY A 938 4.05 -8.81 13.12
CA GLY A 938 3.79 -8.32 11.77
C GLY A 938 2.30 -8.31 11.42
N GLY A 939 1.51 -9.26 11.91
CA GLY A 939 0.06 -9.31 11.67
C GLY A 939 -0.74 -8.66 12.79
N ASN A 940 -0.35 -8.90 14.04
CA ASN A 940 -1.04 -8.38 15.22
C ASN A 940 -0.03 -7.87 16.26
N THR A 941 -0.49 -6.93 17.07
CA THR A 941 0.20 -6.47 18.27
C THR A 941 -0.51 -7.00 19.50
N TYR A 942 0.20 -7.72 20.35
CA TYR A 942 -0.30 -8.39 21.54
C TYR A 942 0.29 -7.81 22.79
N PHE A 943 -0.53 -7.73 23.83
CA PHE A 943 -0.10 -7.52 25.20
C PHE A 943 -0.11 -8.88 25.89
N LEU A 944 1.08 -9.44 26.15
CA LEU A 944 1.25 -10.83 26.57
C LEU A 944 1.82 -10.92 27.99
N LEU A 945 1.54 -12.06 28.62
CA LEU A 945 2.07 -12.43 29.92
C LEU A 945 2.81 -13.77 29.81
N THR A 946 3.86 -13.94 30.61
CA THR A 946 4.57 -15.21 30.73
C THR A 946 3.87 -16.18 31.68
N ALA A 947 4.41 -17.40 31.83
CA ALA A 947 4.03 -18.29 32.92
C ALA A 947 4.49 -17.74 34.28
N SER A 948 3.78 -18.10 35.36
CA SER A 948 4.16 -17.72 36.73
C SER A 948 5.54 -18.31 37.09
N GLY A 949 6.40 -17.50 37.70
CA GLY A 949 7.78 -17.87 38.05
C GLY A 949 8.78 -17.74 36.91
N ASP A 950 8.34 -17.34 35.71
CA ASP A 950 9.19 -17.22 34.53
C ASP A 950 9.02 -15.86 33.84
N PRO A 951 9.45 -14.74 34.46
CA PRO A 951 9.22 -13.40 33.90
C PRO A 951 10.00 -13.09 32.60
N LEU A 952 11.02 -13.90 32.28
CA LEU A 952 11.79 -13.79 31.03
C LEU A 952 11.34 -14.80 29.96
N GLY A 953 10.44 -15.71 30.30
CA GLY A 953 9.95 -16.77 29.43
C GLY A 953 9.12 -16.34 28.24
N SER A 954 8.62 -17.35 27.53
CA SER A 954 7.66 -17.19 26.43
C SER A 954 6.27 -16.81 26.95
N TRP A 955 5.36 -16.43 26.04
CA TRP A 955 3.98 -16.10 26.41
C TRP A 955 3.18 -17.34 26.77
N ASN A 956 2.23 -17.18 27.68
CA ASN A 956 1.25 -18.21 28.03
C ASN A 956 0.01 -18.17 27.08
N ALA A 957 -1.07 -18.88 27.43
CA ALA A 957 -2.28 -18.96 26.62
C ALA A 957 -3.20 -17.71 26.71
N LEU A 958 -2.96 -16.81 27.66
CA LEU A 958 -3.81 -15.62 27.85
C LEU A 958 -3.63 -14.65 26.69
N ARG A 959 -4.73 -14.02 26.26
CA ARG A 959 -4.75 -12.94 25.27
C ARG A 959 -5.51 -11.72 25.85
N PRO A 960 -4.92 -11.02 26.83
CA PRO A 960 -5.56 -9.86 27.44
C PRO A 960 -6.00 -8.80 26.43
N ILE A 961 -5.09 -8.38 25.54
CA ILE A 961 -5.36 -7.42 24.46
C ILE A 961 -4.60 -7.84 23.21
N THR A 962 -5.31 -7.84 22.08
CA THR A 962 -4.78 -8.02 20.73
C THR A 962 -5.27 -6.88 19.86
N ILE A 963 -4.37 -6.32 19.05
CA ILE A 963 -4.68 -5.30 18.05
C ILE A 963 -4.32 -5.88 16.69
N ALA A 964 -5.29 -5.96 15.78
CA ALA A 964 -5.02 -6.32 14.40
C ALA A 964 -4.30 -5.16 13.70
N ASN A 965 -3.06 -5.36 13.27
CA ASN A 965 -2.24 -4.27 12.72
C ASN A 965 -2.85 -3.65 11.45
N ALA A 966 -3.56 -4.45 10.65
CA ALA A 966 -4.15 -4.00 9.39
C ALA A 966 -5.45 -3.21 9.57
N SER A 967 -6.28 -3.53 10.57
CA SER A 967 -7.61 -2.94 10.75
C SER A 967 -7.75 -2.05 11.98
N GLY A 968 -6.78 -2.08 12.90
CA GLY A 968 -6.86 -1.40 14.20
C GLY A 968 -7.86 -2.03 15.17
N ALA A 969 -8.52 -3.13 14.80
CA ALA A 969 -9.52 -3.77 15.65
C ALA A 969 -8.88 -4.33 16.94
N VAL A 970 -9.43 -3.94 18.08
CA VAL A 970 -9.00 -4.40 19.40
C VAL A 970 -9.86 -5.58 19.85
N SER A 971 -9.21 -6.68 20.24
CA SER A 971 -9.85 -7.87 20.79
C SER A 971 -9.30 -8.18 22.19
N MET A 972 -10.17 -8.48 23.14
CA MET A 972 -9.82 -8.87 24.51
C MET A 972 -10.33 -10.29 24.77
N GLY A 973 -9.42 -11.27 24.85
CA GLY A 973 -9.75 -12.69 24.94
C GLY A 973 -10.02 -13.20 26.36
N ASN A 974 -9.81 -12.37 27.38
CA ASN A 974 -9.89 -12.76 28.79
C ASN A 974 -10.87 -11.87 29.60
N GLY A 975 -11.91 -11.38 28.95
CA GLY A 975 -12.92 -10.51 29.56
C GLY A 975 -12.47 -9.05 29.72
N LEU A 976 -13.41 -8.16 30.04
CA LEU A 976 -13.18 -6.74 30.28
C LEU A 976 -14.01 -6.30 31.50
N SER A 977 -13.36 -5.68 32.48
CA SER A 977 -14.01 -5.01 33.61
C SER A 977 -13.69 -3.53 33.55
N VAL A 978 -14.72 -2.68 33.50
CA VAL A 978 -14.58 -1.22 33.40
C VAL A 978 -15.14 -0.61 34.67
N GLY A 979 -14.28 0.04 35.46
CA GLY A 979 -14.73 0.87 36.58
C GLY A 979 -15.33 2.17 36.03
N GLY A 980 -16.65 2.32 36.11
CA GLY A 980 -17.37 3.45 35.52
C GLY A 980 -18.33 3.00 34.41
N GLY A 981 -18.45 3.82 33.35
CA GLY A 981 -19.29 3.53 32.19
C GLY A 981 -18.48 3.17 30.95
N VAL A 982 -19.15 2.52 29.98
CA VAL A 982 -18.65 2.35 28.62
C VAL A 982 -19.47 3.25 27.70
N ASP A 983 -18.86 4.33 27.20
CA ASP A 983 -19.50 5.25 26.27
C ASP A 983 -19.24 4.82 24.82
N VAL A 984 -20.31 4.53 24.09
CA VAL A 984 -20.28 4.17 22.66
C VAL A 984 -20.90 5.34 21.87
N THR A 985 -20.06 6.29 21.47
CA THR A 985 -20.50 7.50 20.73
C THR A 985 -20.73 7.24 19.24
N SER A 986 -20.09 6.21 18.69
CA SER A 986 -20.30 5.71 17.33
C SER A 986 -20.23 4.18 17.32
N GLY A 987 -21.05 3.54 16.48
CA GLY A 987 -21.15 2.08 16.39
C GLY A 987 -22.25 1.47 17.27
N ASN A 988 -22.11 0.17 17.58
CA ASN A 988 -23.11 -0.60 18.33
C ASN A 988 -22.47 -1.57 19.34
N ILE A 989 -23.21 -1.90 20.41
CA ILE A 989 -22.89 -3.01 21.31
C ILE A 989 -23.49 -4.28 20.71
N ARG A 990 -22.64 -5.21 20.29
CA ARG A 990 -23.07 -6.52 19.77
C ARG A 990 -22.89 -7.60 20.84
N ILE A 991 -23.96 -8.34 21.10
CA ILE A 991 -23.97 -9.44 22.07
C ILE A 991 -23.90 -10.75 21.27
N PRO A 992 -22.95 -11.66 21.56
CA PRO A 992 -22.82 -12.93 20.84
C PRO A 992 -23.95 -13.88 21.27
N THR A 993 -25.11 -13.78 20.61
CA THR A 993 -26.31 -14.57 20.94
C THR A 993 -26.34 -15.91 20.19
N SER A 994 -27.02 -16.89 20.76
CA SER A 994 -27.29 -18.21 20.17
C SER A 994 -28.78 -18.53 20.24
N SER A 995 -29.30 -19.25 19.25
CA SER A 995 -30.68 -19.77 19.28
C SER A 995 -30.73 -21.04 20.13
N THR A 996 -31.31 -20.94 21.32
CA THR A 996 -31.36 -22.02 22.32
C THR A 996 -32.80 -22.30 22.75
N SER A 997 -33.00 -23.25 23.67
CA SER A 997 -34.34 -23.54 24.19
C SER A 997 -34.84 -22.41 25.12
N TRP A 998 -36.15 -22.35 25.37
CA TRP A 998 -36.73 -21.35 26.29
C TRP A 998 -36.09 -21.35 27.68
N ILE A 999 -35.62 -22.51 28.18
CA ILE A 999 -34.97 -22.59 29.49
C ILE A 999 -33.52 -22.09 29.48
N ASP A 1000 -32.83 -22.18 28.33
CA ASP A 1000 -31.44 -21.75 28.15
C ASP A 1000 -31.29 -20.24 28.03
N MET A 1001 -32.39 -19.50 27.83
CA MET A 1001 -32.38 -18.03 27.92
C MET A 1001 -31.84 -17.50 29.26
N ARG A 1002 -31.76 -18.35 30.29
CA ARG A 1002 -31.13 -18.04 31.59
C ARG A 1002 -29.61 -17.90 31.53
N THR A 1003 -28.96 -18.50 30.53
CA THR A 1003 -27.49 -18.56 30.40
C THR A 1003 -26.98 -18.00 29.07
N ASN A 1004 -27.87 -17.63 28.14
CA ASN A 1004 -27.50 -16.94 26.92
C ASN A 1004 -26.76 -15.63 27.22
N ALA A 1005 -25.84 -15.24 26.34
CA ALA A 1005 -25.20 -13.93 26.41
C ALA A 1005 -26.27 -12.83 26.31
N ALA A 1006 -26.28 -11.92 27.27
CA ALA A 1006 -27.26 -10.84 27.38
C ALA A 1006 -26.66 -9.63 28.12
N LEU A 1007 -27.36 -8.50 28.07
CA LEU A 1007 -27.15 -7.43 29.03
C LEU A 1007 -27.83 -7.83 30.34
N SER A 1008 -27.05 -7.97 31.40
CA SER A 1008 -27.53 -8.37 32.72
C SER A 1008 -26.85 -7.57 33.81
N ASN A 1009 -27.51 -7.46 34.96
CA ASN A 1009 -26.87 -6.94 36.16
C ASN A 1009 -25.75 -7.87 36.62
N SER A 1010 -24.66 -7.32 37.15
CA SER A 1010 -23.58 -8.11 37.76
C SER A 1010 -24.01 -8.82 39.05
N SER A 1011 -25.10 -8.37 39.65
CA SER A 1011 -25.69 -8.91 40.88
C SER A 1011 -27.21 -9.01 40.73
N ALA A 1012 -27.81 -9.98 41.42
CA ALA A 1012 -29.26 -10.12 41.46
C ALA A 1012 -29.92 -8.89 42.11
N VAL A 1013 -31.10 -8.49 41.60
CA VAL A 1013 -31.91 -7.42 42.19
C VAL A 1013 -32.52 -7.94 43.48
N ALA A 1014 -32.28 -7.25 44.61
CA ALA A 1014 -32.82 -7.66 45.91
C ALA A 1014 -34.36 -7.63 45.91
N THR A 1015 -34.98 -8.51 46.70
CA THR A 1015 -36.45 -8.57 46.86
C THR A 1015 -37.02 -7.20 47.21
N SER A 1016 -38.05 -6.77 46.48
CA SER A 1016 -38.69 -5.46 46.65
C SER A 1016 -37.79 -4.24 46.40
N SER A 1017 -36.60 -4.43 45.82
CA SER A 1017 -35.71 -3.35 45.38
C SER A 1017 -35.86 -3.10 43.89
N ALA A 1018 -35.76 -1.84 43.47
CA ALA A 1018 -35.85 -1.43 42.08
C ALA A 1018 -34.48 -1.47 41.39
N SER A 1019 -34.42 -1.94 40.15
CA SER A 1019 -33.23 -1.87 39.30
C SER A 1019 -33.64 -1.71 37.83
N ALA A 1020 -32.84 -0.96 37.08
CA ALA A 1020 -33.00 -0.79 35.63
C ALA A 1020 -31.76 -1.31 34.91
N ILE A 1021 -31.96 -1.98 33.77
CA ILE A 1021 -30.89 -2.52 32.92
C ILE A 1021 -30.70 -1.62 31.69
N VAL A 1022 -31.79 -1.05 31.17
CA VAL A 1022 -31.78 -0.12 30.03
C VAL A 1022 -32.49 1.15 30.42
N ARG A 1023 -31.92 2.31 30.05
CA ARG A 1023 -32.53 3.62 30.22
C ARG A 1023 -32.43 4.41 28.92
N GLN A 1024 -33.54 5.00 28.49
CA GLN A 1024 -33.58 5.99 27.42
C GLN A 1024 -33.91 7.35 28.02
N GLU A 1025 -33.11 8.35 27.66
CA GLU A 1025 -33.31 9.72 28.09
C GLU A 1025 -34.08 10.53 27.05
N HIS A 1026 -35.06 11.30 27.52
CA HIS A 1026 -35.83 12.29 26.76
C HIS A 1026 -35.67 13.66 27.40
N ALA A 1027 -36.16 14.72 26.75
CA ALA A 1027 -36.01 16.10 27.22
C ALA A 1027 -36.50 16.29 28.67
N ASP A 1028 -37.63 15.70 29.02
CA ASP A 1028 -38.33 15.90 30.29
C ASP A 1028 -38.60 14.63 31.10
N ARG A 1029 -38.14 13.46 30.62
CA ARG A 1029 -38.41 12.17 31.25
C ARG A 1029 -37.34 11.12 30.92
N TYR A 1030 -37.38 10.01 31.66
CA TYR A 1030 -36.63 8.80 31.40
C TYR A 1030 -37.61 7.64 31.19
N PHE A 1031 -37.28 6.77 30.24
CA PHE A 1031 -37.90 5.45 30.13
C PHE A 1031 -36.90 4.38 30.53
N MET A 1032 -37.34 3.39 31.29
CA MET A 1032 -36.49 2.32 31.78
C MET A 1032 -37.09 0.96 31.45
N VAL A 1033 -36.21 0.00 31.15
CA VAL A 1033 -36.52 -1.43 31.24
C VAL A 1033 -35.85 -1.96 32.50
N GLY A 1034 -36.66 -2.48 33.40
CA GLY A 1034 -36.22 -2.84 34.74
C GLY A 1034 -37.30 -3.56 35.51
N GLY A 1035 -37.21 -3.52 36.84
CA GLY A 1035 -38.17 -4.19 37.67
C GLY A 1035 -37.94 -4.02 39.17
N LEU A 1036 -38.89 -4.55 39.93
CA LEU A 1036 -38.81 -4.74 41.37
C LEU A 1036 -38.51 -6.22 41.66
N GLY A 1037 -37.41 -6.49 42.36
CA GLY A 1037 -36.93 -7.86 42.61
C GLY A 1037 -38.03 -8.78 43.15
N ASN A 1038 -38.18 -9.94 42.50
CA ASN A 1038 -39.20 -10.96 42.75
C ASN A 1038 -40.68 -10.57 42.51
N SER A 1039 -40.97 -9.36 42.06
CA SER A 1039 -42.36 -8.88 41.95
C SER A 1039 -42.74 -8.35 40.57
N GLN A 1040 -41.84 -7.65 39.88
CA GLN A 1040 -42.18 -6.94 38.65
C GLN A 1040 -41.01 -6.91 37.67
N PHE A 1041 -41.28 -7.04 36.36
CA PHE A 1041 -40.31 -6.75 35.29
C PHE A 1041 -41.01 -6.18 34.05
N GLY A 1042 -40.57 -5.00 33.58
CA GLY A 1042 -41.18 -4.33 32.43
C GLY A 1042 -40.69 -2.89 32.21
N PHE A 1043 -41.60 -2.04 31.73
CA PHE A 1043 -41.34 -0.67 31.34
C PHE A 1043 -41.83 0.32 32.40
N TYR A 1044 -41.00 1.31 32.69
CA TYR A 1044 -41.27 2.36 33.66
C TYR A 1044 -40.90 3.74 33.08
N MET A 1045 -41.65 4.77 33.46
CA MET A 1045 -41.38 6.16 33.11
C MET A 1045 -41.19 6.99 34.37
N ILE A 1046 -40.18 7.86 34.37
CA ILE A 1046 -39.94 8.84 35.44
C ILE A 1046 -39.74 10.21 34.80
N ASN A 1047 -40.62 11.16 35.09
CA ASN A 1047 -40.46 12.55 34.69
C ASN A 1047 -39.29 13.17 35.44
N LYS A 1048 -38.47 13.99 34.76
CA LYS A 1048 -37.34 14.70 35.38
C LYS A 1048 -37.78 15.68 36.47
N SER A 1049 -39.05 16.10 36.45
CA SER A 1049 -39.66 16.95 37.47
C SER A 1049 -40.10 16.20 38.75
N ARG A 1050 -40.18 14.86 38.72
CA ARG A 1050 -40.60 14.07 39.89
C ARG A 1050 -39.52 14.12 40.97
N THR A 1051 -39.93 14.50 42.19
CA THR A 1051 -39.06 14.54 43.38
C THR A 1051 -39.43 13.49 44.44
N ALA A 1052 -40.67 13.01 44.44
CA ALA A 1052 -41.12 11.92 45.31
C ALA A 1052 -40.77 10.54 44.73
N ASN A 1053 -40.32 9.61 45.58
CA ASN A 1053 -39.99 8.24 45.19
C ASN A 1053 -41.17 7.56 44.48
N GLY A 1054 -40.91 6.94 43.32
CA GLY A 1054 -41.92 6.28 42.51
C GLY A 1054 -41.70 6.48 41.01
N THR A 1055 -42.69 6.04 40.23
CA THR A 1055 -42.73 6.15 38.77
C THR A 1055 -44.00 6.87 38.34
N ASP A 1056 -43.94 7.58 37.20
CA ASP A 1056 -45.08 8.33 36.65
C ASP A 1056 -45.93 7.49 35.69
N ALA A 1057 -45.37 6.41 35.15
CA ALA A 1057 -46.12 5.38 34.44
C ALA A 1057 -45.41 4.03 34.54
N GLN A 1058 -46.18 2.94 34.45
CA GLN A 1058 -45.68 1.57 34.52
C GLN A 1058 -46.49 0.59 33.66
N ALA A 1059 -45.79 -0.32 32.98
CA ALA A 1059 -46.36 -1.47 32.28
C ALA A 1059 -45.41 -2.68 32.39
N PHE A 1060 -45.79 -3.73 33.13
CA PHE A 1060 -44.88 -4.82 33.49
C PHE A 1060 -45.56 -6.18 33.66
N LEU A 1061 -44.76 -7.24 33.63
CA LEU A 1061 -45.15 -8.58 34.08
C LEU A 1061 -45.00 -8.69 35.60
N GLN A 1062 -46.02 -9.23 36.25
CA GLN A 1062 -45.97 -9.67 37.65
C GLN A 1062 -45.31 -11.06 37.76
N SER A 1063 -44.98 -11.46 38.99
CA SER A 1063 -44.35 -12.77 39.26
C SER A 1063 -45.21 -13.99 38.89
N ASP A 1064 -46.52 -13.79 38.72
CA ASP A 1064 -47.48 -14.79 38.25
C ASP A 1064 -47.68 -14.79 36.72
N GLY A 1065 -47.00 -13.89 36.00
CA GLY A 1065 -47.06 -13.77 34.54
C GLY A 1065 -48.18 -12.84 34.03
N VAL A 1066 -48.92 -12.15 34.90
CA VAL A 1066 -49.94 -11.17 34.48
C VAL A 1066 -49.27 -9.90 33.98
N TRP A 1067 -49.70 -9.42 32.80
CA TRP A 1067 -49.33 -8.09 32.30
C TRP A 1067 -50.18 -7.01 32.96
N TYR A 1068 -49.55 -6.14 33.73
CA TYR A 1068 -50.16 -5.01 34.41
C TYR A 1068 -49.78 -3.70 33.72
N CYS A 1069 -50.76 -2.84 33.45
CA CYS A 1069 -50.54 -1.45 33.02
C CYS A 1069 -51.24 -0.51 34.02
N GLY A 1070 -50.49 0.44 34.58
CA GLY A 1070 -51.04 1.38 35.56
C GLY A 1070 -51.93 2.48 34.96
N GLY A 1071 -51.83 2.71 33.65
CA GLY A 1071 -52.63 3.69 32.91
C GLY A 1071 -53.51 3.04 31.84
N ASN A 1072 -54.04 3.86 30.92
CA ASN A 1072 -54.88 3.38 29.83
C ASN A 1072 -54.07 2.61 28.78
N GLY A 1073 -54.55 1.43 28.38
CA GLY A 1073 -54.05 0.71 27.21
C GLY A 1073 -54.89 1.01 25.98
N SER A 1074 -54.26 1.40 24.87
CA SER A 1074 -54.90 1.52 23.57
C SER A 1074 -54.56 0.29 22.73
N PHE A 1075 -55.58 -0.48 22.35
CA PHE A 1075 -55.44 -1.69 21.55
C PHE A 1075 -56.36 -1.57 20.34
N ASN A 1076 -55.85 -1.86 19.14
CA ASN A 1076 -56.67 -1.82 17.91
C ASN A 1076 -57.84 -2.82 17.98
N ASP A 1077 -57.60 -4.01 18.54
CA ASP A 1077 -58.61 -5.02 18.81
C ASP A 1077 -58.32 -5.77 20.13
N VAL A 1078 -59.37 -6.14 20.86
CA VAL A 1078 -59.28 -7.00 22.05
C VAL A 1078 -60.15 -8.23 21.87
N TYR A 1079 -59.54 -9.37 21.53
CA TYR A 1079 -60.24 -10.65 21.36
C TYR A 1079 -60.30 -11.43 22.66
N ILE A 1080 -61.46 -11.41 23.33
CA ILE A 1080 -61.71 -12.24 24.51
C ILE A 1080 -62.16 -13.63 24.07
N ARG A 1081 -61.43 -14.68 24.48
CA ARG A 1081 -61.81 -16.08 24.20
C ARG A 1081 -63.17 -16.37 24.83
N SER A 1082 -64.21 -16.48 23.99
CA SER A 1082 -65.60 -16.64 24.42
C SER A 1082 -66.24 -17.97 23.99
N ASP A 1083 -65.44 -18.88 23.41
CA ASP A 1083 -65.84 -20.23 22.98
C ASP A 1083 -66.55 -20.97 24.13
N ARG A 1084 -67.63 -21.68 23.82
CA ARG A 1084 -68.40 -22.45 24.80
C ARG A 1084 -67.53 -23.47 25.55
N ARG A 1085 -66.49 -24.04 24.91
CA ARG A 1085 -65.53 -24.97 25.52
C ARG A 1085 -64.67 -24.31 26.60
N SER A 1086 -64.48 -23.00 26.51
CA SER A 1086 -63.80 -22.18 27.52
C SER A 1086 -64.71 -21.79 28.69
N LYS A 1087 -65.98 -22.22 28.70
CA LYS A 1087 -66.99 -21.85 29.72
C LYS A 1087 -67.55 -23.09 30.42
N ARG A 1088 -67.76 -23.02 31.73
CA ARG A 1088 -68.40 -24.06 32.56
C ARG A 1088 -69.47 -23.40 33.45
N GLN A 1089 -70.42 -24.20 33.97
CA GLN A 1089 -71.51 -23.71 34.84
C GLN A 1089 -72.34 -22.56 34.24
N ILE A 1090 -72.70 -22.68 32.95
CA ILE A 1090 -73.48 -21.65 32.24
C ILE A 1090 -74.92 -21.66 32.75
N ARG A 1091 -75.35 -20.53 33.29
CA ARG A 1091 -76.71 -20.27 33.80
C ARG A 1091 -77.27 -19.00 33.16
N LYS A 1092 -78.59 -18.94 32.98
CA LYS A 1092 -79.26 -17.74 32.45
C LYS A 1092 -79.23 -16.63 33.50
N ILE A 1093 -79.11 -15.37 33.07
CA ILE A 1093 -79.32 -14.22 33.95
C ILE A 1093 -80.83 -14.04 34.07
N GLU A 1094 -81.36 -14.28 35.26
CA GLU A 1094 -82.78 -14.16 35.57
C GLU A 1094 -83.10 -12.77 36.14
N ARG A 1095 -84.31 -12.27 35.85
CA ARG A 1095 -84.82 -10.96 36.30
C ARG A 1095 -83.87 -9.85 35.90
N ALA A 1096 -83.38 -9.92 34.67
CA ALA A 1096 -82.38 -9.00 34.17
C ALA A 1096 -82.93 -7.58 34.06
N LEU A 1097 -84.22 -7.41 33.74
CA LEU A 1097 -84.88 -6.11 33.66
C LEU A 1097 -84.96 -5.43 35.03
N ASP A 1098 -85.43 -6.14 36.07
CA ASP A 1098 -85.47 -5.63 37.45
C ASP A 1098 -84.07 -5.27 37.98
N LYS A 1099 -83.05 -6.04 37.59
CA LYS A 1099 -81.66 -5.80 37.98
C LYS A 1099 -81.08 -4.58 37.27
N VAL A 1100 -81.45 -4.35 36.00
CA VAL A 1100 -81.05 -3.16 35.24
C VAL A 1100 -81.76 -1.91 35.77
N GLU A 1101 -83.00 -2.01 36.23
CA GLU A 1101 -83.74 -0.89 36.84
C GLU A 1101 -83.08 -0.40 38.15
N GLN A 1102 -82.39 -1.29 38.87
CA GLN A 1102 -81.71 -0.99 40.12
C GLN A 1102 -80.30 -0.42 39.97
N ILE A 1103 -79.78 -0.33 38.74
CA ILE A 1103 -78.45 0.25 38.47
C ILE A 1103 -78.59 1.59 37.76
N GLU A 1104 -77.81 2.57 38.20
CA GLU A 1104 -77.85 3.92 37.66
C GLU A 1104 -76.61 4.18 36.80
N GLY A 1105 -76.83 4.67 35.58
CA GLY A 1105 -75.77 5.23 34.74
C GLY A 1105 -75.43 6.63 35.24
N VAL A 1106 -74.19 6.83 35.69
CA VAL A 1106 -73.76 8.08 36.33
C VAL A 1106 -72.56 8.70 35.61
N LEU A 1107 -72.46 10.03 35.69
CA LEU A 1107 -71.24 10.78 35.38
C LEU A 1107 -70.47 11.01 36.69
N TYR A 1108 -69.18 10.80 36.68
CA TYR A 1108 -68.32 10.93 37.85
C TYR A 1108 -66.92 11.40 37.45
N GLU A 1109 -66.19 11.95 38.41
CA GLU A 1109 -64.76 12.17 38.24
C GLU A 1109 -64.00 10.97 38.83
N ILE A 1110 -63.19 10.32 37.99
CA ILE A 1110 -62.34 9.21 38.43
C ILE A 1110 -60.93 9.72 38.67
N GLN A 1111 -60.36 9.30 39.80
CA GLN A 1111 -58.97 9.60 40.12
C GLN A 1111 -58.04 8.79 39.20
N VAL A 1112 -57.28 9.48 38.37
CA VAL A 1112 -56.21 8.93 37.52
C VAL A 1112 -54.90 9.50 38.04
N TYR A 1113 -54.18 8.71 38.85
CA TYR A 1113 -53.01 9.17 39.60
C TYR A 1113 -53.32 10.39 40.49
N ASP A 1114 -52.68 11.53 40.23
CA ASP A 1114 -52.72 12.75 41.05
C ASP A 1114 -53.80 13.73 40.56
N ARG A 1115 -54.62 13.34 39.57
CA ARG A 1115 -55.67 14.19 38.97
C ARG A 1115 -57.02 13.46 38.89
N TYR A 1116 -58.08 14.24 38.76
CA TYR A 1116 -59.44 13.76 38.56
C TYR A 1116 -59.85 14.02 37.11
N GLU A 1117 -60.38 13.01 36.43
CA GLU A 1117 -60.86 13.09 35.06
C GLU A 1117 -62.36 12.78 35.00
N GLN A 1118 -63.14 13.57 34.26
CA GLN A 1118 -64.55 13.26 34.02
C GLN A 1118 -64.70 11.97 33.21
N SER A 1119 -65.59 11.11 33.68
CA SER A 1119 -65.94 9.84 33.05
C SER A 1119 -67.43 9.52 33.27
N GLY A 1120 -67.93 8.52 32.55
CA GLY A 1120 -69.30 8.04 32.67
C GLY A 1120 -69.35 6.52 32.70
N GLY A 1121 -70.26 5.95 33.48
CA GLY A 1121 -70.38 4.51 33.60
C GLY A 1121 -71.28 4.08 34.75
N LEU A 1122 -71.00 2.88 35.29
CA LEU A 1122 -71.75 2.29 36.40
C LEU A 1122 -70.88 2.27 37.65
N ILE A 1123 -71.51 2.46 38.82
CA ILE A 1123 -70.86 2.28 40.11
C ILE A 1123 -70.76 0.79 40.43
N ALA A 1124 -69.54 0.31 40.69
CA ALA A 1124 -69.29 -1.11 40.92
C ALA A 1124 -70.08 -1.65 42.13
N GLN A 1125 -70.27 -0.85 43.17
CA GLN A 1125 -71.03 -1.20 44.37
C GLN A 1125 -72.52 -1.42 44.08
N ASP A 1126 -73.10 -0.68 43.14
CA ASP A 1126 -74.52 -0.84 42.79
C ASP A 1126 -74.72 -2.07 41.91
N VAL A 1127 -73.81 -2.32 40.96
CA VAL A 1127 -73.80 -3.58 40.21
C VAL A 1127 -73.54 -4.77 41.14
N GLN A 1128 -72.71 -4.61 42.17
CA GLN A 1128 -72.41 -5.66 43.14
C GLN A 1128 -73.67 -6.12 43.90
N LYS A 1129 -74.62 -5.23 44.19
CA LYS A 1129 -75.88 -5.57 44.87
C LYS A 1129 -76.78 -6.47 44.02
N VAL A 1130 -76.78 -6.27 42.69
CA VAL A 1130 -77.71 -6.95 41.77
C VAL A 1130 -77.10 -8.14 41.02
N GLN A 1131 -75.79 -8.09 40.75
CA GLN A 1131 -75.03 -9.11 40.04
C GLN A 1131 -73.57 -9.14 40.53
N PRO A 1132 -73.31 -9.69 41.73
CA PRO A 1132 -72.01 -9.62 42.40
C PRO A 1132 -70.87 -10.30 41.64
N GLU A 1133 -71.16 -11.29 40.78
CA GLU A 1133 -70.13 -12.01 40.03
C GLU A 1133 -69.46 -11.16 38.94
N LEU A 1134 -70.03 -10.00 38.60
CA LEU A 1134 -69.41 -9.04 37.69
C LEU A 1134 -68.44 -8.09 38.39
N VAL A 1135 -68.33 -8.16 39.72
CA VAL A 1135 -67.52 -7.24 40.52
C VAL A 1135 -66.41 -8.02 41.21
N THR A 1136 -65.18 -7.58 40.98
CA THR A 1136 -63.97 -8.18 41.57
C THR A 1136 -63.27 -7.19 42.48
N VAL A 1137 -62.69 -7.67 43.57
CA VAL A 1137 -61.91 -6.84 44.49
C VAL A 1137 -60.50 -6.63 43.93
N ASP A 1138 -60.10 -5.37 43.82
CA ASP A 1138 -58.74 -4.94 43.55
C ASP A 1138 -57.95 -4.89 44.85
N HIS A 1139 -56.93 -5.74 44.95
CA HIS A 1139 -56.07 -5.85 46.12
C HIS A 1139 -54.76 -5.05 45.96
N ASN A 1140 -54.58 -4.32 44.85
CA ASN A 1140 -53.34 -3.64 44.49
C ASN A 1140 -53.46 -2.12 44.56
N ASP A 1141 -54.01 -1.58 45.64
CA ASP A 1141 -53.98 -0.14 45.90
C ASP A 1141 -52.75 0.26 46.73
N GLN A 1142 -52.20 1.45 46.45
CA GLN A 1142 -51.10 2.01 47.27
C GLN A 1142 -51.62 2.57 48.62
N SER A 1143 -52.94 2.66 48.82
CA SER A 1143 -53.58 3.23 50.02
C SER A 1143 -54.01 2.20 51.08
N GLY A 1144 -53.90 0.89 50.81
CA GLY A 1144 -54.24 -0.17 51.75
C GLY A 1144 -55.76 -0.42 51.92
N GLN A 1145 -56.61 0.16 51.06
CA GLN A 1145 -58.06 -0.03 51.06
C GLN A 1145 -58.53 -0.73 49.79
N ALA A 1146 -59.17 -1.89 49.94
CA ALA A 1146 -59.69 -2.68 48.83
C ALA A 1146 -60.66 -1.87 47.95
N ARG A 1147 -60.31 -1.67 46.67
CA ARG A 1147 -61.18 -1.04 45.67
C ARG A 1147 -61.95 -2.11 44.90
N LEU A 1148 -63.08 -1.77 44.28
CA LEU A 1148 -63.87 -2.70 43.46
C LEU A 1148 -63.70 -2.38 41.98
N ARG A 1149 -63.58 -3.42 41.15
CA ARG A 1149 -63.53 -3.36 39.68
C ARG A 1149 -64.76 -4.03 39.09
N LEU A 1150 -65.30 -3.46 38.01
CA LEU A 1150 -66.49 -3.96 37.32
C LEU A 1150 -66.13 -4.57 35.96
N ASN A 1151 -66.65 -5.76 35.68
CA ASN A 1151 -66.61 -6.40 34.37
C ASN A 1151 -67.73 -5.87 33.46
N TYR A 1152 -67.45 -4.78 32.75
CA TYR A 1152 -68.39 -4.16 31.80
C TYR A 1152 -68.84 -5.10 30.67
N ASN A 1153 -68.00 -6.05 30.23
CA ASN A 1153 -68.43 -7.03 29.23
C ASN A 1153 -69.50 -7.99 29.76
N GLY A 1154 -69.46 -8.31 31.06
CA GLY A 1154 -70.51 -9.11 31.69
C GLY A 1154 -71.85 -8.38 31.79
N VAL A 1155 -71.83 -7.04 31.89
CA VAL A 1155 -73.05 -6.21 31.88
C VAL A 1155 -73.78 -6.31 30.55
N ILE A 1156 -73.06 -6.48 29.43
CA ILE A 1156 -73.66 -6.69 28.10
C ILE A 1156 -74.60 -7.92 28.12
N GLY A 1157 -74.18 -9.01 28.76
CA GLY A 1157 -75.04 -10.19 28.91
C GLY A 1157 -76.32 -9.91 29.70
N MET A 1158 -76.24 -9.07 30.72
CA MET A 1158 -77.39 -8.65 31.52
C MET A 1158 -78.33 -7.75 30.72
N LEU A 1159 -77.80 -6.79 29.95
CA LEU A 1159 -78.60 -5.92 29.07
C LEU A 1159 -79.33 -6.73 27.99
N VAL A 1160 -78.68 -7.76 27.41
CA VAL A 1160 -79.30 -8.64 26.41
C VAL A 1160 -80.52 -9.36 26.95
N GLU A 1161 -80.44 -9.92 28.17
CA GLU A 1161 -81.60 -10.58 28.79
C GLU A 1161 -82.66 -9.58 29.24
N ALA A 1162 -82.27 -8.40 29.74
CA ALA A 1162 -83.22 -7.34 30.10
C ALA A 1162 -84.05 -6.85 28.90
N VAL A 1163 -83.42 -6.67 27.73
CA VAL A 1163 -84.13 -6.31 26.48
C VAL A 1163 -85.08 -7.41 26.02
N LYS A 1164 -84.73 -8.68 26.23
CA LYS A 1164 -85.62 -9.82 25.92
C LYS A 1164 -86.83 -9.83 26.86
N GLU A 1165 -86.61 -9.62 28.16
CA GLU A 1165 -87.69 -9.51 29.16
C GLU A 1165 -88.60 -8.32 28.83
N LEU A 1166 -88.05 -7.13 28.60
CA LEU A 1166 -88.81 -5.92 28.22
C LEU A 1166 -89.63 -6.11 26.93
N ARG A 1167 -89.07 -6.78 25.93
CA ARG A 1167 -89.79 -7.05 24.67
C ARG A 1167 -90.98 -7.99 24.89
N GLU A 1168 -90.87 -8.92 25.82
CA GLU A 1168 -91.96 -9.83 26.14
C GLU A 1168 -93.09 -9.09 26.87
N GLU A 1169 -92.77 -8.24 27.85
CA GLU A 1169 -93.76 -7.35 28.48
C GLU A 1169 -94.45 -6.44 27.46
N VAL A 1170 -93.70 -5.87 26.50
CA VAL A 1170 -94.29 -5.05 25.43
C VAL A 1170 -95.18 -5.88 24.49
N ARG A 1171 -94.87 -7.16 24.25
CA ARG A 1171 -95.75 -8.06 23.49
C ARG A 1171 -97.02 -8.36 24.24
N GLU A 1172 -96.93 -8.66 25.53
CA GLU A 1172 -98.09 -8.90 26.39
C GLU A 1172 -98.98 -7.65 26.41
N LEU A 1173 -98.42 -6.47 26.67
CA LEU A 1173 -99.14 -5.19 26.65
C LEU A 1173 -99.76 -4.87 25.28
N ARG A 1174 -99.08 -5.15 24.17
CA ARG A 1174 -99.66 -4.97 22.82
C ARG A 1174 -100.74 -6.00 22.51
N GLY A 1175 -100.60 -7.23 23.00
CA GLY A 1175 -101.62 -8.26 22.94
C GLY A 1175 -102.89 -7.81 23.67
N GLU A 1176 -102.76 -7.33 24.90
CA GLU A 1176 -103.85 -6.73 25.68
C GLU A 1176 -104.49 -5.53 24.96
N MET A 1177 -103.68 -4.67 24.36
CA MET A 1177 -104.17 -3.50 23.60
C MET A 1177 -104.87 -3.87 22.28
N SER A 1178 -104.56 -5.03 21.70
CA SER A 1178 -105.26 -5.57 20.52
C SER A 1178 -106.64 -6.14 20.88
N VAL A 1179 -106.75 -6.76 22.06
CA VAL A 1179 -108.02 -7.23 22.62
C VAL A 1179 -108.92 -6.04 22.98
N LEU A 1180 -108.35 -4.92 23.45
CA LEU A 1180 -109.08 -3.67 23.73
C LEU A 1180 -109.53 -2.89 22.47
N LYS A 1181 -108.86 -3.06 21.32
CA LYS A 1181 -109.22 -2.37 20.05
C LYS A 1181 -110.19 -3.17 19.14
N GLY A 1182 -110.46 -4.44 19.45
CA GLY A 1182 -111.41 -5.28 18.72
C GLY A 1182 -112.87 -5.16 19.16
N GLY A 1183 -113.18 -4.28 20.11
CA GLY A 1183 -114.55 -3.98 20.55
C GLY A 1183 -115.04 -2.63 20.00
N ASN A 1184 -115.42 -2.60 18.73
CA ASN A 1184 -116.36 -1.62 18.16
C ASN A 1184 -116.99 -2.15 16.88
#